data_AF-A0A3M1ZY13-F1
#
_entry.id   AF-A0A3M1ZY13-F1
#
_cell.length_a   1.000
_cell.length_b   1.000
_cell.length_c   1.000
_cell.angle_alpha   90.00
_cell.angle_beta   90.00
_cell.angle_gamma   90.00
#
_symmetry.space_group_name_H-M   'P 1'
#
loop_
_entity.id
_entity.type
_entity.pdbx_description
1 polymer ?
#
loop_
_entity_poly.entity_id
_entity_poly.type
_entity_poly.pdbx_seq_one_letter_code
_entity_poly.pdbx_strand_id
1 'polypeptide(L)'
;MTRIFRITDMSGRVFREAGIDYKFDNWSSTTTLSDSNFVYAGGASVFQQSTSYAMFNYSVEMENGSGGTSIDYHRVDVGDATSNVVEPNTLYYVSVLVYVETGWAGIGDYGAANASVTANEPGWVRLVYPVTSDANGKLKFSFGVEGAGAHAYFAMIQAGLVDIEFIDGLRDQSFHIINWQQQVQNFKNGGVFVDSPISDGRRLVAGAMEYPIETVEFKLNSTIDQDTLAQRAADLLTALAYARNHEMNESIQPDPVYLETKMDSETNIRFTRIIDGRVTQMPDPMSIEAKQLHMTPVILTLEHADWLALPPGEGTKIPASGLYSDAYNPGAGNVDSTGAREPATSGVYFANHRMYFALAHMGWTTSGSNLFGSSLPYSILPGTLDSTYFGAYSVDGSPYGKFTSIVFNVTQAGAGGYSLNWEYLDGSTWKSLSMNESPDFKTTGVQIAAWDMPSTWSVGAPGGSLTTSGYWVRVTPTAVPSTFPLQGDRHPYTVVWPHTKVLASELGGDIPTRVSLRVTGYNTAVTSLMRRLVVGARSDSRGSDFIAHLNFSDDTSHNPSFVTITANGSSVQSSNSNHTGRTYWVPNSGYSPYFTISASYAKQYLGRYRAYVRFTTSGTGNVSANLQVYIGRVIVSEAQSKTVDASGAQWLDIGEIEISRPSSSVVGGMGDIILVMY
;
A
#
# COMPACT_ATOMS: atom_id res chain seq x y z
N MET A 1 -9.14 -20.57 -9.81
CA MET A 1 -9.02 -19.91 -11.12
C MET A 1 -8.56 -18.48 -10.90
N THR A 2 -7.25 -18.26 -11.00
CA THR A 2 -6.49 -17.00 -11.22
C THR A 2 -5.02 -17.48 -11.21
N ARG A 3 -4.18 -17.44 -12.25
CA ARG A 3 -3.76 -16.45 -13.28
C ARG A 3 -3.02 -15.26 -12.72
N ILE A 4 -1.69 -15.39 -12.60
CA ILE A 4 -0.77 -14.25 -12.57
C ILE A 4 0.45 -14.55 -13.46
N PHE A 5 0.98 -13.47 -14.04
CA PHE A 5 1.54 -13.34 -15.38
C PHE A 5 2.99 -12.85 -15.27
N ARG A 6 3.93 -13.51 -15.96
CA ARG A 6 5.30 -13.00 -16.10
C ARG A 6 5.67 -12.85 -17.57
N ILE A 7 6.04 -11.64 -17.95
CA ILE A 7 6.76 -11.36 -19.19
C ILE A 7 8.24 -11.55 -18.87
N THR A 8 8.86 -12.58 -19.45
CA THR A 8 10.32 -12.72 -19.48
C THR A 8 10.77 -12.44 -20.91
N ASP A 9 11.64 -11.45 -21.09
CA ASP A 9 12.34 -11.19 -22.34
C ASP A 9 13.24 -12.40 -22.65
N MET A 10 12.78 -13.28 -23.53
CA MET A 10 13.68 -14.22 -24.20
C MET A 10 14.51 -13.39 -25.17
N SER A 11 15.75 -13.10 -24.77
CA SER A 11 16.87 -12.70 -25.62
C SER A 11 16.44 -11.91 -26.86
N GLY A 12 16.48 -10.58 -26.80
CA GLY A 12 16.34 -9.75 -27.99
C GLY A 12 17.16 -10.28 -29.16
N ARG A 13 16.53 -11.04 -30.07
CA ARG A 13 17.01 -11.19 -31.43
C ARG A 13 16.70 -9.85 -32.07
N VAL A 14 17.65 -8.93 -31.95
CA VAL A 14 17.70 -7.82 -32.87
C VAL A 14 17.78 -8.47 -34.25
N PHE A 15 16.75 -8.29 -35.08
CA PHE A 15 16.77 -8.68 -36.49
C PHE A 15 17.90 -7.89 -37.17
N ARG A 16 19.12 -8.42 -37.07
CA ARG A 16 20.37 -7.82 -37.57
C ARG A 16 21.06 -8.72 -38.59
N GLU A 17 20.44 -9.82 -39.01
CA GLU A 17 20.98 -10.60 -40.11
C GLU A 17 20.71 -9.87 -41.44
N ALA A 18 21.80 -9.60 -42.15
CA ALA A 18 21.78 -9.12 -43.52
C ALA A 18 21.05 -10.15 -44.39
N GLY A 19 19.85 -9.82 -44.86
CA GLY A 19 19.08 -10.67 -45.77
C GLY A 19 17.55 -10.69 -45.58
N ILE A 20 17.02 -10.13 -44.50
CA ILE A 20 15.56 -10.00 -44.32
C ILE A 20 15.09 -8.70 -44.98
N ASP A 21 14.45 -8.82 -46.15
CA ASP A 21 13.80 -7.70 -46.84
C ASP A 21 12.49 -7.32 -46.12
N TYR A 22 12.45 -6.16 -45.46
CA TYR A 22 11.20 -5.55 -45.02
C TYR A 22 10.53 -4.86 -46.20
N LYS A 23 9.40 -5.39 -46.67
CA LYS A 23 8.58 -4.73 -47.70
C LYS A 23 7.38 -4.05 -47.06
N PHE A 24 7.35 -2.73 -47.13
CA PHE A 24 6.16 -1.93 -46.84
C PHE A 24 5.39 -1.76 -48.16
N ASP A 25 4.40 -2.63 -48.40
CA ASP A 25 3.53 -2.52 -49.58
C ASP A 25 2.35 -1.60 -49.27
N ASN A 26 2.27 -0.47 -49.96
CA ASN A 26 1.10 0.41 -49.92
C ASN A 26 0.00 -0.18 -50.81
N TRP A 27 -0.90 -0.95 -50.23
CA TRP A 27 -2.05 -1.51 -50.95
C TRP A 27 -3.30 -0.67 -50.66
N SER A 28 -3.55 0.34 -51.49
CA SER A 28 -4.85 1.02 -51.49
C SER A 28 -5.89 0.13 -52.17
N SER A 29 -6.99 -0.14 -51.48
CA SER A 29 -8.10 -0.93 -51.99
C SER A 29 -8.88 -0.12 -53.04
N THR A 30 -8.74 -0.50 -54.32
CA THR A 30 -9.70 -0.39 -55.44
C THR A 30 -10.58 0.86 -55.65
N THR A 31 -10.31 1.99 -54.99
CA THR A 31 -10.88 3.29 -55.31
C THR A 31 -9.74 4.22 -55.63
N THR A 32 -9.65 4.62 -56.89
CA THR A 32 -8.71 5.59 -57.44
C THR A 32 -8.88 6.93 -56.73
N LEU A 33 -8.26 7.08 -55.56
CA LEU A 33 -7.95 8.39 -55.01
C LEU A 33 -6.64 8.82 -55.68
N SER A 34 -6.72 9.89 -56.46
CA SER A 34 -5.55 10.50 -57.09
C SER A 34 -4.51 10.88 -56.03
N ASP A 35 -3.26 10.47 -56.24
CA ASP A 35 -2.05 10.64 -55.43
C ASP A 35 -1.65 12.11 -55.12
N SER A 36 -2.57 13.06 -55.06
CA SER A 36 -2.29 14.49 -54.94
C SER A 36 -2.31 15.05 -53.51
N ASN A 37 -2.58 14.24 -52.48
CA ASN A 37 -2.58 14.70 -51.08
C ASN A 37 -1.45 14.13 -50.20
N PHE A 38 -0.53 13.35 -50.76
CA PHE A 38 0.70 12.96 -50.08
C PHE A 38 1.88 13.75 -50.65
N VAL A 39 2.37 14.74 -49.90
CA VAL A 39 3.66 15.37 -50.19
C VAL A 39 4.74 14.35 -49.88
N TYR A 40 5.13 13.57 -50.89
CA TYR A 40 6.34 12.74 -50.85
C TYR A 40 7.58 13.64 -50.85
N ALA A 41 8.03 14.02 -49.65
CA ALA A 41 9.36 14.60 -49.46
C ALA A 41 10.42 13.49 -49.45
N GLY A 42 10.92 13.12 -50.63
CA GLY A 42 12.12 12.29 -50.78
C GLY A 42 11.91 11.03 -51.62
N GLY A 43 12.33 11.08 -52.88
CA GLY A 43 12.37 9.91 -53.77
C GLY A 43 13.44 8.90 -53.35
N ALA A 44 13.13 7.61 -53.58
CA ALA A 44 13.88 6.43 -53.14
C ALA A 44 14.06 6.40 -51.61
N SER A 45 13.67 5.30 -50.97
CA SER A 45 13.83 5.07 -49.53
C SER A 45 15.30 5.09 -49.12
N VAL A 46 15.87 6.29 -48.98
CA VAL A 46 17.04 6.55 -48.15
C VAL A 46 16.46 6.75 -46.76
N PHE A 47 16.55 5.69 -45.95
CA PHE A 47 16.41 5.80 -44.51
C PHE A 47 17.27 6.97 -44.03
N GLN A 48 16.65 8.07 -43.62
CA GLN A 48 17.38 9.08 -42.87
C GLN A 48 17.61 8.51 -41.47
N GLN A 49 18.85 8.07 -41.23
CA GLN A 49 19.35 7.83 -39.89
C GLN A 49 19.35 9.19 -39.18
N SER A 50 18.30 9.45 -38.39
CA SER A 50 18.26 10.60 -37.50
C SER A 50 19.40 10.44 -36.48
N THR A 51 20.41 11.29 -36.59
CA THR A 51 21.58 11.31 -35.68
C THR A 51 21.25 11.86 -34.28
N SER A 52 19.97 12.08 -33.95
CA SER A 52 19.58 12.80 -32.75
C SER A 52 18.80 11.97 -31.71
N TYR A 53 18.40 10.73 -32.01
CA TYR A 53 17.85 9.80 -31.01
C TYR A 53 18.36 8.37 -31.28
N ALA A 54 19.53 8.04 -30.72
CA ALA A 54 20.26 6.79 -30.98
C ALA A 54 19.68 5.52 -30.32
N MET A 55 18.35 5.34 -30.27
CA MET A 55 17.74 4.15 -29.64
C MET A 55 16.76 3.35 -30.51
N PHE A 56 16.39 3.80 -31.72
CA PHE A 56 15.39 3.09 -32.55
C PHE A 56 15.91 2.86 -33.97
N ASN A 57 15.93 1.61 -34.43
CA ASN A 57 16.44 1.27 -35.77
C ASN A 57 15.37 1.45 -36.88
N TYR A 58 14.09 1.57 -36.55
CA TYR A 58 12.99 1.78 -37.50
C TYR A 58 11.90 2.66 -36.87
N SER A 59 11.60 3.80 -37.49
CA SER A 59 10.47 4.67 -37.13
C SER A 59 9.61 4.96 -38.36
N VAL A 60 8.29 4.95 -38.18
CA VAL A 60 7.30 5.33 -39.21
C VAL A 60 6.52 6.53 -38.68
N GLU A 61 6.48 7.59 -39.48
CA GLU A 61 5.65 8.77 -39.24
C GLU A 61 4.36 8.63 -40.06
N MET A 62 3.21 8.89 -39.44
CA MET A 62 1.91 8.80 -40.09
C MET A 62 1.09 10.06 -39.81
N GLU A 63 0.56 10.66 -40.87
CA GLU A 63 -0.37 11.78 -40.83
C GLU A 63 -1.68 11.39 -41.52
N ASN A 64 -2.81 11.62 -40.85
CA ASN A 64 -4.13 11.47 -41.47
C ASN A 64 -4.48 12.75 -42.25
N GLY A 65 -4.22 12.73 -43.55
CA GLY A 65 -4.51 13.83 -44.46
C GLY A 65 -5.99 13.97 -44.83
N SER A 66 -6.86 13.07 -44.36
CA SER A 66 -8.29 13.14 -44.62
C SER A 66 -8.97 14.09 -43.64
N GLY A 67 -9.80 15.02 -44.14
CA GLY A 67 -10.58 15.93 -43.29
C GLY A 67 -11.75 15.26 -42.54
N GLY A 68 -11.77 13.93 -42.44
CA GLY A 68 -12.85 13.11 -41.90
C GLY A 68 -12.40 12.20 -40.74
N THR A 69 -13.34 11.40 -40.20
CA THR A 69 -13.08 10.41 -39.13
C THR A 69 -12.58 9.06 -39.66
N SER A 70 -12.12 8.99 -40.92
CA SER A 70 -11.60 7.75 -41.50
C SER A 70 -10.24 7.40 -40.90
N ILE A 71 -10.03 6.13 -40.59
CA ILE A 71 -8.76 5.61 -40.08
C ILE A 71 -7.86 5.29 -41.28
N ASP A 72 -6.66 5.89 -41.33
CA ASP A 72 -5.65 5.52 -42.30
C ASP A 72 -4.81 4.35 -41.74
N TYR A 73 -4.79 3.22 -42.45
CA TYR A 73 -4.06 2.03 -42.06
C TYR A 73 -2.82 1.79 -42.92
N HIS A 74 -1.71 1.40 -42.28
CA HIS A 74 -0.53 0.89 -42.96
C HIS A 74 -0.24 -0.54 -42.53
N ARG A 75 -0.20 -1.44 -43.51
CA ARG A 75 0.06 -2.86 -43.29
C ARG A 75 1.56 -3.12 -43.24
N VAL A 76 1.96 -3.94 -42.27
CA VAL A 76 3.32 -4.42 -42.10
C VAL A 76 3.30 -5.94 -42.21
N ASP A 77 4.09 -6.46 -43.15
CA ASP A 77 4.33 -7.89 -43.31
C ASP A 77 5.77 -8.18 -42.87
N VAL A 78 5.94 -8.99 -41.81
CA VAL A 78 7.26 -9.40 -41.30
C VAL A 78 7.44 -10.89 -41.54
N GLY A 79 8.43 -11.24 -42.38
CA GLY A 79 8.83 -12.62 -42.68
C GLY A 79 9.48 -12.72 -44.07
N ASP A 80 10.54 -13.50 -44.17
CA ASP A 80 11.14 -13.86 -45.46
C ASP A 80 10.52 -15.18 -45.95
N ALA A 81 10.26 -15.29 -47.26
CA ALA A 81 9.76 -16.51 -47.88
C ALA A 81 10.77 -17.67 -47.83
N THR A 82 12.04 -17.39 -47.53
CA THR A 82 13.13 -18.38 -47.55
C THR A 82 13.82 -18.64 -46.20
N SER A 83 13.59 -17.83 -45.17
CA SER A 83 14.20 -17.99 -43.84
C SER A 83 13.14 -18.37 -42.79
N ASN A 84 13.31 -19.54 -42.15
CA ASN A 84 12.44 -20.04 -41.07
C ASN A 84 12.64 -19.27 -39.75
N VAL A 85 12.67 -17.93 -39.79
CA VAL A 85 12.90 -17.09 -38.59
C VAL A 85 11.64 -16.97 -37.73
N VAL A 86 10.46 -17.17 -38.32
CA VAL A 86 9.15 -17.14 -37.66
C VAL A 86 8.47 -18.49 -37.92
N GLU A 87 8.10 -19.19 -36.85
CA GLU A 87 7.39 -20.46 -36.92
C GLU A 87 5.97 -20.24 -37.48
N PRO A 88 5.52 -21.04 -38.45
CA PRO A 88 4.15 -20.93 -39.00
C PRO A 88 3.07 -21.26 -37.97
N ASN A 89 1.96 -20.51 -37.99
CA ASN A 89 0.80 -20.68 -37.09
C ASN A 89 1.12 -20.49 -35.59
N THR A 90 2.17 -19.73 -35.27
CA THR A 90 2.58 -19.45 -33.89
C THR A 90 2.14 -18.04 -33.48
N LEU A 91 1.76 -17.86 -32.21
CA LEU A 91 1.35 -16.57 -31.67
C LEU A 91 2.57 -15.74 -31.27
N TYR A 92 2.65 -14.51 -31.78
CA TYR A 92 3.68 -13.51 -31.48
C TYR A 92 3.06 -12.31 -30.81
N TYR A 93 3.87 -11.54 -30.07
CA TYR A 93 3.47 -10.22 -29.58
C TYR A 93 4.38 -9.17 -30.19
N VAL A 94 3.76 -8.17 -30.83
CA VAL A 94 4.43 -7.04 -31.47
C VAL A 94 4.38 -5.86 -30.53
N SER A 95 5.54 -5.30 -30.18
CA SER A 95 5.68 -4.16 -29.26
C SER A 95 6.17 -2.91 -29.99
N VAL A 96 5.41 -1.83 -29.90
CA VAL A 96 5.67 -0.56 -30.60
C VAL A 96 5.55 0.61 -29.63
N LEU A 97 6.50 1.55 -29.68
CA LEU A 97 6.33 2.85 -29.02
C LEU A 97 5.60 3.78 -29.97
N VAL A 98 4.61 4.50 -29.45
CA VAL A 98 3.81 5.46 -30.20
C VAL A 98 3.89 6.81 -29.51
N TYR A 99 4.21 7.86 -30.26
CA TYR A 99 4.10 9.23 -29.80
C TYR A 99 3.01 9.92 -30.62
N VAL A 100 1.93 10.34 -29.97
CA VAL A 100 0.80 10.99 -30.64
C VAL A 100 0.88 12.50 -30.41
N GLU A 101 1.08 13.26 -31.48
CA GLU A 101 1.03 14.72 -31.42
C GLU A 101 -0.41 15.22 -31.41
N THR A 102 -1.26 14.62 -32.25
CA THR A 102 -2.66 15.00 -32.41
C THR A 102 -3.52 13.79 -32.75
N GLY A 103 -4.76 13.77 -32.27
CA GLY A 103 -5.73 12.72 -32.59
C GLY A 103 -5.50 11.40 -31.85
N TRP A 104 -5.71 10.30 -32.55
CA TRP A 104 -5.65 8.92 -32.05
C TRP A 104 -4.68 8.10 -32.91
N ALA A 105 -3.98 7.14 -32.30
CA ALA A 105 -3.10 6.20 -32.97
C ALA A 105 -3.18 4.80 -32.37
N GLY A 106 -2.99 3.74 -33.16
CA GLY A 106 -3.06 2.37 -32.68
C GLY A 106 -2.40 1.31 -33.55
N ILE A 107 -2.42 0.09 -33.05
CA ILE A 107 -1.91 -1.13 -33.69
C ILE A 107 -3.00 -2.21 -33.65
N GLY A 108 -3.14 -2.98 -34.72
CA GLY A 108 -4.10 -4.08 -34.78
C GLY A 108 -4.14 -4.82 -36.10
N ASP A 109 -5.22 -5.58 -36.31
CA ASP A 109 -5.49 -6.21 -37.60
C ASP A 109 -5.89 -5.18 -38.65
N TYR A 110 -5.76 -5.52 -39.93
CA TYR A 110 -6.16 -4.63 -41.01
C TYR A 110 -7.64 -4.24 -40.88
N GLY A 111 -7.90 -2.93 -40.67
CA GLY A 111 -9.25 -2.38 -40.51
C GLY A 111 -9.78 -2.35 -39.07
N ALA A 112 -8.99 -2.76 -38.08
CA ALA A 112 -9.36 -2.66 -36.66
C ALA A 112 -8.12 -2.44 -35.79
N ALA A 113 -8.10 -1.34 -35.05
CA ALA A 113 -7.05 -1.13 -34.07
C ALA A 113 -7.46 -1.68 -32.71
N ASN A 114 -6.70 -2.66 -32.26
CA ASN A 114 -7.02 -3.46 -31.08
C ASN A 114 -6.26 -2.97 -29.84
N ALA A 115 -5.19 -2.19 -30.01
CA ALA A 115 -4.51 -1.43 -28.96
C ALA A 115 -4.24 0.00 -29.45
N SER A 116 -4.48 1.01 -28.62
CA SER A 116 -4.43 2.41 -29.06
C SER A 116 -4.14 3.41 -27.97
N VAL A 117 -3.74 4.62 -28.38
CA VAL A 117 -3.42 5.78 -27.54
C VAL A 117 -3.98 7.07 -28.18
N THR A 118 -4.24 8.09 -27.35
CA THR A 118 -4.71 9.42 -27.80
C THR A 118 -3.74 10.52 -27.35
N ALA A 119 -3.79 11.68 -28.01
CA ALA A 119 -2.88 12.82 -27.79
C ALA A 119 -2.89 13.43 -26.37
N ASN A 120 -3.75 12.97 -25.46
CA ASN A 120 -3.80 13.46 -24.08
C ASN A 120 -2.75 12.80 -23.16
N GLU A 121 -1.99 11.81 -23.65
CA GLU A 121 -0.93 11.16 -22.90
C GLU A 121 0.43 11.79 -23.23
N PRO A 122 1.10 12.50 -22.29
CA PRO A 122 2.39 13.11 -22.57
C PRO A 122 3.50 12.05 -22.68
N GLY A 123 4.08 11.89 -23.88
CA GLY A 123 5.29 11.10 -24.10
C GLY A 123 5.11 9.89 -25.02
N TRP A 124 6.14 9.04 -25.11
CA TRP A 124 6.09 7.79 -25.87
C TRP A 124 5.32 6.72 -25.07
N VAL A 125 4.32 6.12 -25.69
CA VAL A 125 3.44 5.10 -25.10
C VAL A 125 3.68 3.75 -25.76
N ARG A 126 3.88 2.70 -24.97
CA ARG A 126 4.11 1.35 -25.49
C ARG A 126 2.78 0.64 -25.77
N LEU A 127 2.54 0.28 -27.02
CA LEU A 127 1.46 -0.61 -27.44
C LEU A 127 1.99 -2.03 -27.68
N VAL A 128 1.22 -3.03 -27.25
CA VAL A 128 1.53 -4.45 -27.47
C VAL A 128 0.34 -5.12 -28.14
N TYR A 129 0.58 -5.82 -29.25
CA TYR A 129 -0.47 -6.46 -30.04
C TYR A 129 -0.16 -7.93 -30.34
N PRO A 130 -1.05 -8.88 -30.01
CA PRO A 130 -0.90 -10.29 -30.41
C PRO A 130 -1.13 -10.46 -31.92
N VAL A 131 -0.23 -11.19 -32.61
CA VAL A 131 -0.31 -11.51 -34.03
C VAL A 131 0.04 -12.98 -34.23
N THR A 132 -0.84 -13.75 -34.88
CA THR A 132 -0.51 -15.14 -35.25
C THR A 132 0.15 -15.14 -36.63
N SER A 133 1.29 -15.82 -36.77
CA SER A 133 1.94 -15.98 -38.07
C SER A 133 1.07 -16.83 -38.99
N ASP A 134 1.08 -16.52 -40.29
CA ASP A 134 0.36 -17.33 -41.27
C ASP A 134 1.07 -18.67 -41.54
N ALA A 135 0.45 -19.52 -42.37
CA ALA A 135 1.00 -20.84 -42.73
C ALA A 135 2.38 -20.78 -43.41
N ASN A 136 2.85 -19.60 -43.84
CA ASN A 136 4.17 -19.39 -44.41
C ASN A 136 5.12 -18.67 -43.44
N GLY A 137 4.77 -18.56 -42.15
CA GLY A 137 5.60 -17.87 -41.16
C GLY A 137 5.62 -16.35 -41.32
N LYS A 138 4.56 -15.72 -41.87
CA LYS A 138 4.49 -14.26 -41.97
C LYS A 138 3.60 -13.66 -40.90
N LEU A 139 4.10 -12.64 -40.19
CA LEU A 139 3.30 -11.80 -39.31
C LEU A 139 2.65 -10.68 -40.10
N LYS A 140 1.35 -10.46 -39.90
CA LYS A 140 0.57 -9.41 -40.57
C LYS A 140 -0.13 -8.56 -39.53
N PHE A 141 0.20 -7.28 -39.47
CA PHE A 141 -0.46 -6.31 -38.60
C PHE A 141 -0.50 -4.95 -39.27
N SER A 142 -1.19 -3.99 -38.66
CA SER A 142 -1.30 -2.64 -39.16
C SER A 142 -1.14 -1.58 -38.09
N PHE A 143 -0.61 -0.42 -38.50
CA PHE A 143 -0.66 0.82 -37.75
C PHE A 143 -1.83 1.66 -38.25
N GLY A 144 -2.50 2.38 -37.35
CA GLY A 144 -3.61 3.26 -37.69
C GLY A 144 -3.48 4.62 -37.03
N VAL A 145 -3.90 5.67 -37.73
CA VAL A 145 -4.16 7.00 -37.15
C VAL A 145 -5.57 7.47 -37.49
N GLU A 146 -6.27 8.05 -36.52
CA GLU A 146 -7.69 8.42 -36.62
C GLU A 146 -7.92 9.86 -36.14
N GLY A 147 -8.71 10.60 -36.92
CA GLY A 147 -9.08 11.98 -36.66
C GLY A 147 -8.46 12.95 -37.67
N ALA A 148 -9.18 14.03 -37.97
CA ALA A 148 -8.73 15.03 -38.92
C ALA A 148 -7.44 15.70 -38.42
N GLY A 149 -6.36 15.58 -39.19
CA GLY A 149 -5.03 16.09 -38.82
C GLY A 149 -4.39 15.32 -37.67
N ALA A 150 -4.75 14.05 -37.46
CA ALA A 150 -4.07 13.18 -36.52
C ALA A 150 -2.65 12.89 -36.99
N HIS A 151 -1.69 13.00 -36.07
CA HIS A 151 -0.27 12.85 -36.36
C HIS A 151 0.41 12.02 -35.27
N ALA A 152 1.12 10.96 -35.66
CA ALA A 152 1.80 10.07 -34.74
C ALA A 152 3.08 9.45 -35.33
N TYR A 153 4.03 9.16 -34.44
CA TYR A 153 5.25 8.43 -34.76
C TYR A 153 5.21 7.06 -34.10
N PHE A 154 5.57 6.03 -34.87
CA PHE A 154 5.64 4.64 -34.43
C PHE A 154 7.10 4.18 -34.48
N ALA A 155 7.63 3.66 -33.37
CA ALA A 155 8.94 3.04 -33.31
C ALA A 155 8.79 1.57 -32.90
N MET A 156 9.09 0.65 -33.82
CA MET A 156 9.05 -0.78 -33.49
C MET A 156 10.20 -1.13 -32.56
N ILE A 157 9.89 -1.73 -31.41
CA ILE A 157 10.90 -2.12 -30.43
C ILE A 157 11.32 -3.58 -30.65
N GLN A 158 10.33 -4.48 -30.75
CA GLN A 158 10.56 -5.92 -30.69
C GLN A 158 9.36 -6.70 -31.26
N ALA A 159 9.65 -7.76 -32.00
CA ALA A 159 8.73 -8.86 -32.29
C ALA A 159 9.41 -10.15 -31.83
N GLY A 160 8.80 -10.87 -30.89
CA GLY A 160 9.39 -12.05 -30.29
C GLY A 160 8.37 -13.18 -30.16
N LEU A 161 8.87 -14.42 -30.18
CA LEU A 161 8.14 -15.57 -29.66
C LEU A 161 7.88 -15.32 -28.19
N VAL A 162 6.61 -15.31 -27.80
CA VAL A 162 6.26 -15.59 -26.41
C VAL A 162 5.98 -17.08 -26.40
N ASP A 163 6.96 -17.87 -25.98
CA ASP A 163 6.64 -19.20 -25.49
C ASP A 163 5.75 -19.02 -24.26
N ILE A 164 4.50 -19.41 -24.41
CA ILE A 164 3.56 -19.51 -23.30
C ILE A 164 3.88 -20.81 -22.60
N GLU A 165 4.95 -20.81 -21.80
CA GLU A 165 5.20 -21.92 -20.90
C GLU A 165 4.51 -21.65 -19.57
N PHE A 166 3.46 -22.43 -19.32
CA PHE A 166 2.77 -22.47 -18.05
C PHE A 166 3.75 -22.98 -17.00
N ILE A 167 4.08 -22.15 -15.99
CA ILE A 167 4.35 -22.72 -14.66
C ILE A 167 2.99 -22.75 -13.93
N ASP A 168 2.02 -23.46 -14.53
CA ASP A 168 1.05 -24.18 -13.72
C ASP A 168 1.90 -25.07 -12.83
N GLY A 169 1.68 -24.99 -11.52
CA GLY A 169 2.61 -25.51 -10.50
C GLY A 169 3.24 -26.82 -10.93
N LEU A 170 4.55 -26.98 -10.71
CA LEU A 170 5.39 -28.13 -11.07
C LEU A 170 4.74 -29.50 -10.75
N ARG A 171 3.70 -29.83 -11.53
CA ARG A 171 3.01 -31.10 -11.66
C ARG A 171 3.45 -31.76 -12.95
N ASP A 172 4.40 -31.13 -13.64
CA ASP A 172 5.20 -31.77 -14.64
C ASP A 172 5.99 -32.90 -13.94
N GLN A 173 5.96 -34.10 -14.50
CA GLN A 173 6.66 -35.29 -13.97
C GLN A 173 8.19 -35.11 -13.90
N SER A 174 8.66 -33.96 -14.36
CA SER A 174 10.02 -33.49 -14.41
C SER A 174 10.65 -33.27 -13.02
N PHE A 175 9.90 -32.92 -11.97
CA PHE A 175 10.47 -32.75 -10.62
C PHE A 175 10.06 -33.92 -9.72
N HIS A 176 11.01 -34.82 -9.45
CA HIS A 176 10.76 -36.00 -8.63
C HIS A 176 11.45 -35.87 -7.27
N ILE A 177 10.69 -35.56 -6.22
CA ILE A 177 11.21 -35.50 -4.84
C ILE A 177 11.71 -36.89 -4.44
N ILE A 178 12.98 -36.96 -4.03
CA ILE A 178 13.63 -38.16 -3.50
C ILE A 178 13.50 -38.18 -1.98
N ASN A 179 13.82 -37.05 -1.36
CA ASN A 179 13.85 -36.91 0.08
C ASN A 179 13.44 -35.50 0.47
N TRP A 180 12.48 -35.40 1.37
CA TRP A 180 12.06 -34.15 1.95
C TRP A 180 11.55 -34.39 3.36
N GLN A 181 12.10 -33.63 4.31
CA GLN A 181 11.66 -33.64 5.69
C GLN A 181 11.27 -32.23 6.10
N GLN A 182 9.98 -32.04 6.33
CA GLN A 182 9.45 -30.77 6.82
C GLN A 182 10.01 -30.47 8.20
N GLN A 183 10.51 -29.25 8.40
CA GLN A 183 11.01 -28.77 9.67
C GLN A 183 9.90 -28.05 10.42
N VAL A 184 9.81 -28.30 11.72
CA VAL A 184 8.91 -27.54 12.59
C VAL A 184 9.56 -26.21 12.92
N GLN A 185 8.77 -25.15 12.92
CA GLN A 185 9.24 -23.84 13.34
C GLN A 185 9.77 -23.82 14.77
N ASN A 186 10.91 -23.18 14.93
CA ASN A 186 11.51 -22.89 16.22
C ASN A 186 11.45 -21.40 16.50
N PHE A 187 11.60 -21.03 17.77
CA PHE A 187 11.85 -19.64 18.11
C PHE A 187 13.25 -19.23 17.67
N LYS A 188 13.36 -18.03 17.09
CA LYS A 188 14.63 -17.41 16.76
C LYS A 188 15.52 -17.36 17.99
N ASN A 189 16.74 -17.88 17.87
CA ASN A 189 17.69 -18.05 18.98
C ASN A 189 17.14 -18.87 20.16
N GLY A 190 16.22 -19.80 19.90
CA GLY A 190 15.57 -20.63 20.91
C GLY A 190 14.48 -19.93 21.71
N GLY A 191 14.30 -18.61 21.58
CA GLY A 191 13.38 -17.83 22.41
C GLY A 191 13.95 -17.49 23.80
N VAL A 192 13.29 -16.56 24.48
CA VAL A 192 13.62 -16.11 25.84
C VAL A 192 12.72 -16.83 26.82
N PHE A 193 13.30 -17.63 27.71
CA PHE A 193 12.59 -18.32 28.78
C PHE A 193 12.90 -17.70 30.13
N VAL A 194 11.93 -17.74 31.04
CA VAL A 194 12.12 -17.45 32.46
C VAL A 194 11.75 -18.69 33.24
N ASP A 195 12.62 -19.07 34.17
CA ASP A 195 12.39 -20.21 35.04
C ASP A 195 11.28 -19.91 36.05
N SER A 196 10.45 -20.91 36.31
CA SER A 196 9.43 -20.83 37.35
C SER A 196 10.14 -20.81 38.71
N PRO A 197 9.83 -19.85 39.59
CA PRO A 197 10.42 -19.81 40.92
C PRO A 197 9.91 -20.92 41.85
N ILE A 198 8.91 -21.70 41.43
CA ILE A 198 8.22 -22.70 42.25
C ILE A 198 8.19 -24.10 41.63
N SER A 199 8.71 -24.29 40.41
CA SER A 199 8.73 -25.59 39.75
C SER A 199 9.88 -25.69 38.74
N ASP A 200 10.31 -26.90 38.40
CA ASP A 200 11.37 -27.19 37.40
C ASP A 200 10.93 -26.93 35.94
N GLY A 201 9.96 -26.02 35.74
CA GLY A 201 9.47 -25.62 34.43
C GLY A 201 10.00 -24.23 34.07
N ARG A 202 10.27 -24.02 32.78
CA ARG A 202 10.55 -22.70 32.22
C ARG A 202 9.40 -22.25 31.34
N ARG A 203 9.05 -20.97 31.40
CA ARG A 203 7.99 -20.37 30.59
C ARG A 203 8.61 -19.51 29.50
N LEU A 204 8.17 -19.67 28.24
CA LEU A 204 8.53 -18.75 27.17
C LEU A 204 7.97 -17.36 27.51
N VAL A 205 8.86 -16.37 27.58
CA VAL A 205 8.53 -14.97 27.88
C VAL A 205 8.55 -14.10 26.63
N ALA A 206 9.42 -14.41 25.67
CA ALA A 206 9.40 -13.77 24.36
C ALA A 206 10.00 -14.69 23.30
N GLY A 207 9.44 -14.68 22.10
CA GLY A 207 9.99 -15.40 20.97
C GLY A 207 9.40 -14.86 19.68
N ALA A 208 10.25 -14.62 18.70
CA ALA A 208 9.82 -14.51 17.31
C ALA A 208 10.00 -15.89 16.68
N MET A 209 9.04 -16.35 15.87
CA MET A 209 9.25 -17.57 15.10
C MET A 209 10.36 -17.32 14.08
N GLU A 210 11.29 -18.25 13.99
CA GLU A 210 12.28 -18.31 12.93
C GLU A 210 11.66 -18.95 11.68
N TYR A 211 12.11 -18.53 10.51
CA TYR A 211 11.72 -19.22 9.28
C TYR A 211 12.46 -20.56 9.20
N PRO A 212 11.74 -21.69 9.06
CA PRO A 212 12.37 -22.98 8.93
C PRO A 212 13.22 -23.01 7.66
N ILE A 213 14.40 -23.62 7.80
CA ILE A 213 15.28 -23.92 6.67
C ILE A 213 15.17 -25.42 6.40
N GLU A 214 14.59 -25.76 5.26
CA GLU A 214 14.37 -27.12 4.82
C GLU A 214 15.32 -27.48 3.68
N THR A 215 15.63 -28.78 3.56
CA THR A 215 16.35 -29.31 2.40
C THR A 215 15.44 -30.29 1.66
N VAL A 216 15.25 -30.02 0.38
CA VAL A 216 14.50 -30.85 -0.55
C VAL A 216 15.49 -31.43 -1.55
N GLU A 217 15.57 -32.75 -1.62
CA GLU A 217 16.33 -33.45 -2.63
C GLU A 217 15.36 -33.94 -3.71
N PHE A 218 15.60 -33.58 -4.96
CA PHE A 218 14.79 -34.03 -6.09
C PHE A 218 15.63 -34.32 -7.33
N LYS A 219 15.10 -35.14 -8.23
CA LYS A 219 15.62 -35.31 -9.59
C LYS A 219 14.85 -34.41 -10.55
N LEU A 220 15.59 -33.80 -11.47
CA LEU A 220 15.02 -33.20 -12.67
C LEU A 220 15.02 -34.25 -13.76
N ASN A 221 13.89 -34.53 -14.38
CA ASN A 221 13.73 -35.47 -15.47
C ASN A 221 13.19 -34.75 -16.70
N SER A 222 13.51 -35.23 -17.89
CA SER A 222 12.90 -34.80 -19.14
C SER A 222 12.63 -36.03 -20.01
N THR A 223 11.47 -36.07 -20.65
CA THR A 223 11.12 -37.11 -21.64
C THR A 223 11.39 -36.67 -23.07
N ILE A 224 11.78 -35.39 -23.28
CA ILE A 224 11.88 -34.74 -24.58
C ILE A 224 13.35 -34.62 -24.97
N ASP A 225 14.09 -33.71 -24.33
CA ASP A 225 15.51 -33.46 -24.59
C ASP A 225 16.24 -32.86 -23.37
N GLN A 226 17.56 -32.68 -23.52
CA GLN A 226 18.44 -32.09 -22.50
C GLN A 226 18.30 -30.57 -22.39
N ASP A 227 17.87 -29.89 -23.44
CA ASP A 227 17.70 -28.43 -23.44
C ASP A 227 16.52 -28.04 -22.53
N THR A 228 15.44 -28.82 -22.56
CA THR A 228 14.30 -28.71 -21.64
C THR A 228 14.78 -28.84 -20.18
N LEU A 229 15.68 -29.77 -19.90
CA LEU A 229 16.23 -29.99 -18.56
C LEU A 229 17.05 -28.79 -18.07
N ALA A 230 17.87 -28.22 -18.95
CA ALA A 230 18.65 -27.02 -18.68
C ALA A 230 17.75 -25.79 -18.46
N GLN A 231 16.68 -25.66 -19.26
CA GLN A 231 15.69 -24.59 -19.10
C GLN A 231 14.98 -24.70 -17.75
N ARG A 232 14.51 -25.89 -17.35
CA ARG A 232 13.90 -26.12 -16.03
C ARG A 232 14.83 -25.77 -14.87
N ALA A 233 16.12 -26.09 -14.99
CA ALA A 233 17.12 -25.71 -14.00
C ALA A 233 17.30 -24.18 -13.95
N ALA A 234 17.30 -23.49 -15.09
CA ALA A 234 17.38 -22.04 -15.18
C ALA A 234 16.12 -21.36 -14.59
N ASP A 235 14.94 -21.89 -14.85
CA ASP A 235 13.66 -21.39 -14.31
C ASP A 235 13.63 -21.51 -12.79
N LEU A 236 14.11 -22.64 -12.24
CA LEU A 236 14.26 -22.81 -10.80
C LEU A 236 15.19 -21.75 -10.21
N LEU A 237 16.40 -21.57 -10.75
CA LEU A 237 17.36 -20.58 -10.25
C LEU A 237 16.78 -19.16 -10.32
N THR A 238 16.04 -18.88 -11.38
CA THR A 238 15.33 -17.63 -11.61
C THR A 238 14.24 -17.41 -10.56
N ALA A 239 13.41 -18.42 -10.27
CA ALA A 239 12.41 -18.38 -9.20
C ALA A 239 13.05 -18.16 -7.80
N LEU A 240 14.20 -18.78 -7.53
CA LEU A 240 14.92 -18.57 -6.25
C LEU A 240 15.49 -17.16 -6.15
N ALA A 241 16.03 -16.61 -7.24
CA ALA A 241 16.48 -15.22 -7.29
C ALA A 241 15.32 -14.25 -7.03
N TYR A 242 14.14 -14.57 -7.56
CA TYR A 242 12.93 -13.80 -7.33
C TYR A 242 12.41 -13.89 -5.90
N ALA A 243 12.44 -15.07 -5.27
CA ALA A 243 12.09 -15.22 -3.87
C ALA A 243 12.96 -14.30 -2.99
N ARG A 244 14.28 -14.33 -3.21
CA ARG A 244 15.25 -13.51 -2.49
C ARG A 244 15.05 -12.01 -2.69
N ASN A 245 14.70 -11.59 -3.91
CA ASN A 245 14.58 -10.18 -4.27
C ASN A 245 13.17 -9.60 -4.07
N HIS A 246 12.19 -10.42 -3.67
CA HIS A 246 10.79 -10.00 -3.58
C HIS A 246 10.59 -8.76 -2.70
N GLU A 247 11.26 -8.70 -1.54
CA GLU A 247 11.19 -7.57 -0.61
C GLU A 247 11.90 -6.30 -1.13
N MET A 248 12.77 -6.41 -2.14
CA MET A 248 13.54 -5.29 -2.68
C MET A 248 12.95 -4.70 -3.95
N ASN A 249 12.11 -5.45 -4.69
CA ASN A 249 11.70 -5.09 -6.05
C ASN A 249 10.23 -5.46 -6.36
N GLU A 250 9.29 -5.12 -5.47
CA GLU A 250 7.85 -5.36 -5.69
C GLU A 250 7.30 -4.70 -6.98
N SER A 251 7.93 -3.63 -7.49
CA SER A 251 7.51 -2.97 -8.74
C SER A 251 7.77 -3.81 -9.98
N ILE A 252 8.71 -4.75 -9.93
CA ILE A 252 9.08 -5.65 -11.01
C ILE A 252 8.41 -7.02 -10.81
N GLN A 253 8.12 -7.39 -9.56
CA GLN A 253 7.47 -8.65 -9.24
C GLN A 253 6.48 -8.51 -8.07
N PRO A 254 5.19 -8.27 -8.38
CA PRO A 254 4.17 -8.09 -7.35
C PRO A 254 3.87 -9.38 -6.59
N ASP A 255 4.10 -10.55 -7.19
CA ASP A 255 3.69 -11.83 -6.61
C ASP A 255 4.82 -12.56 -5.89
N PRO A 256 4.56 -13.07 -4.67
CA PRO A 256 5.53 -13.85 -3.93
C PRO A 256 5.77 -15.20 -4.60
N VAL A 257 7.01 -15.70 -4.50
CA VAL A 257 7.31 -17.10 -4.81
C VAL A 257 6.87 -17.95 -3.63
N TYR A 258 6.15 -19.04 -3.89
CA TYR A 258 5.62 -19.93 -2.86
C TYR A 258 5.70 -21.39 -3.29
N LEU A 259 5.65 -22.27 -2.29
CA LEU A 259 5.58 -23.71 -2.44
C LEU A 259 4.14 -24.18 -2.19
N GLU A 260 3.60 -24.98 -3.11
CA GLU A 260 2.30 -25.66 -2.99
C GLU A 260 2.55 -27.14 -2.73
N THR A 261 1.92 -27.72 -1.70
CA THR A 261 2.11 -29.14 -1.37
C THR A 261 0.81 -29.83 -0.99
N LYS A 262 0.70 -31.09 -1.39
CA LYS A 262 -0.41 -31.99 -1.09
C LYS A 262 0.13 -33.41 -1.12
N MET A 263 0.02 -34.14 -0.02
CA MET A 263 0.34 -35.58 -0.02
C MET A 263 -0.80 -36.40 -0.64
N ASP A 264 -0.50 -37.61 -1.14
CA ASP A 264 -1.47 -38.47 -1.83
C ASP A 264 -2.73 -38.79 -1.01
N SER A 265 -2.63 -38.79 0.32
CA SER A 265 -3.74 -39.03 1.25
C SER A 265 -4.27 -37.76 1.93
N GLU A 266 -3.79 -36.58 1.54
CA GLU A 266 -4.27 -35.31 2.06
C GLU A 266 -5.41 -34.76 1.21
N THR A 267 -6.46 -34.26 1.86
CA THR A 267 -7.54 -33.54 1.19
C THR A 267 -7.20 -32.06 0.98
N ASN A 268 -6.43 -31.49 1.90
CA ASN A 268 -6.10 -30.06 1.91
C ASN A 268 -4.76 -29.79 1.24
N ILE A 269 -4.72 -28.78 0.38
CA ILE A 269 -3.48 -28.22 -0.18
C ILE A 269 -2.93 -27.21 0.81
N ARG A 270 -1.61 -27.19 0.99
CA ARG A 270 -0.92 -26.25 1.87
C ARG A 270 0.06 -25.41 1.06
N PHE A 271 0.15 -24.13 1.41
CA PHE A 271 1.00 -23.16 0.72
C PHE A 271 2.00 -22.56 1.68
N THR A 272 3.22 -22.26 1.25
CA THR A 272 4.15 -21.45 2.05
C THR A 272 4.96 -20.53 1.17
N ARG A 273 5.11 -19.26 1.59
CA ARG A 273 5.95 -18.30 0.88
C ARG A 273 7.43 -18.67 1.05
N ILE A 274 8.20 -18.67 -0.03
CA ILE A 274 9.65 -18.80 0.02
C ILE A 274 10.26 -17.43 0.33
N ILE A 275 11.09 -17.37 1.37
CA ILE A 275 11.81 -16.18 1.83
C ILE A 275 13.17 -16.11 1.16
N ASP A 276 13.91 -17.22 1.16
CA ASP A 276 15.15 -17.40 0.41
C ASP A 276 15.24 -18.85 -0.05
N GLY A 277 16.02 -19.07 -1.10
CA GLY A 277 16.28 -20.40 -1.57
C GLY A 277 17.59 -20.45 -2.34
N ARG A 278 18.25 -21.60 -2.28
CA ARG A 278 19.52 -21.83 -2.96
C ARG A 278 19.70 -23.28 -3.37
N VAL A 279 20.37 -23.44 -4.50
CA VAL A 279 20.96 -24.70 -4.94
C VAL A 279 22.47 -24.53 -4.80
N THR A 280 23.10 -25.33 -3.93
CA THR A 280 24.53 -25.17 -3.59
C THR A 280 25.43 -25.50 -4.77
N GLN A 281 25.03 -26.48 -5.58
CA GLN A 281 25.75 -26.91 -6.77
C GLN A 281 24.71 -27.41 -7.76
N MET A 282 24.75 -26.91 -9.00
CA MET A 282 23.95 -27.49 -10.06
C MET A 282 24.62 -28.81 -10.49
N PRO A 283 23.94 -29.95 -10.37
CA PRO A 283 24.49 -31.23 -10.78
C PRO A 283 24.69 -31.30 -12.30
N ASP A 284 25.52 -32.23 -12.77
CA ASP A 284 25.78 -32.41 -14.20
C ASP A 284 24.45 -32.73 -14.93
N PRO A 285 24.05 -31.93 -15.93
CA PRO A 285 22.86 -32.20 -16.74
C PRO A 285 23.00 -33.45 -17.62
N MET A 286 24.20 -34.01 -17.78
CA MET A 286 24.49 -35.12 -18.70
C MET A 286 24.48 -36.51 -18.05
N SER A 287 23.56 -36.76 -17.10
CA SER A 287 23.36 -38.10 -16.54
C SER A 287 22.27 -38.88 -17.30
N ILE A 288 22.58 -40.10 -17.70
CA ILE A 288 21.64 -41.02 -18.36
C ILE A 288 21.60 -42.33 -17.57
N GLU A 289 20.47 -42.61 -16.93
CA GLU A 289 20.17 -43.87 -16.23
C GLU A 289 18.83 -44.37 -16.82
N ALA A 290 18.75 -45.67 -17.15
CA ALA A 290 17.51 -46.32 -17.57
C ALA A 290 16.72 -45.68 -18.75
N LYS A 291 17.40 -45.04 -19.72
CA LYS A 291 16.80 -44.38 -20.92
C LYS A 291 15.93 -43.14 -20.63
N GLN A 292 16.00 -42.58 -19.43
CA GLN A 292 15.39 -41.29 -19.12
C GLN A 292 16.50 -40.25 -18.91
N LEU A 293 16.38 -39.09 -19.56
CA LEU A 293 17.26 -37.96 -19.31
C LEU A 293 16.92 -37.41 -17.94
N HIS A 294 17.87 -37.42 -17.02
CA HIS A 294 17.68 -36.80 -15.72
C HIS A 294 18.97 -36.23 -15.19
N MET A 295 18.84 -35.19 -14.38
CA MET A 295 19.94 -34.68 -13.60
C MET A 295 20.19 -35.61 -12.42
N THR A 296 21.44 -35.67 -11.99
CA THR A 296 21.76 -36.19 -10.66
C THR A 296 21.00 -35.38 -9.59
N PRO A 297 20.75 -35.93 -8.39
CA PRO A 297 19.91 -35.29 -7.39
C PRO A 297 20.32 -33.84 -7.11
N VAL A 298 19.37 -32.92 -7.27
CA VAL A 298 19.52 -31.51 -6.94
C VAL A 298 19.15 -31.33 -5.47
N ILE A 299 20.06 -30.70 -4.71
CA ILE A 299 19.81 -30.33 -3.32
C ILE A 299 19.37 -28.88 -3.28
N LEU A 300 18.10 -28.66 -2.95
CA LEU A 300 17.50 -27.36 -2.78
C LEU A 300 17.32 -27.06 -1.30
N THR A 301 17.93 -25.97 -0.84
CA THR A 301 17.70 -25.43 0.51
C THR A 301 16.71 -24.29 0.41
N LEU A 302 15.62 -24.36 1.18
CA LEU A 302 14.55 -23.36 1.22
C LEU A 302 14.41 -22.78 2.62
N GLU A 303 14.41 -21.46 2.74
CA GLU A 303 13.89 -20.74 3.90
C GLU A 303 12.47 -20.30 3.54
N HIS A 304 11.47 -20.67 4.34
CA HIS A 304 10.07 -20.39 4.02
C HIS A 304 9.25 -19.88 5.21
N ALA A 305 8.08 -19.30 4.93
CA ALA A 305 7.15 -18.80 5.93
C ALA A 305 6.30 -19.92 6.55
N ASP A 306 5.31 -19.54 7.35
CA ASP A 306 4.32 -20.47 7.91
C ASP A 306 3.52 -21.12 6.79
N TRP A 307 3.07 -22.36 7.01
CA TRP A 307 2.13 -23.01 6.11
C TRP A 307 0.76 -22.35 6.21
N LEU A 308 0.19 -22.02 5.06
CA LEU A 308 -1.08 -21.34 4.86
C LEU A 308 -2.07 -22.27 4.17
N ALA A 309 -3.36 -22.06 4.44
CA ALA A 309 -4.45 -22.77 3.78
C ALA A 309 -4.81 -22.19 2.39
N LEU A 310 -4.33 -20.99 2.09
CA LEU A 310 -4.54 -20.28 0.82
C LEU A 310 -3.19 -19.83 0.26
N PRO A 311 -3.05 -19.69 -1.07
CA PRO A 311 -1.85 -19.12 -1.66
C PRO A 311 -1.56 -17.72 -1.09
N PRO A 312 -0.28 -17.36 -0.87
CA PRO A 312 0.07 -16.01 -0.46
C PRO A 312 -0.49 -14.97 -1.44
N GLY A 313 -1.20 -13.97 -0.91
CA GLY A 313 -1.87 -12.93 -1.72
C GLY A 313 -3.33 -13.23 -2.08
N GLU A 314 -3.78 -14.49 -1.98
CA GLU A 314 -5.18 -14.88 -2.22
C GLU A 314 -6.05 -14.89 -0.95
N GLY A 315 -5.50 -14.45 0.18
CA GLY A 315 -6.26 -14.31 1.42
C GLY A 315 -7.43 -13.32 1.26
N THR A 316 -8.60 -13.68 1.78
CA THR A 316 -9.72 -12.75 1.90
C THR A 316 -9.30 -11.55 2.74
N LYS A 317 -9.56 -10.33 2.25
CA LYS A 317 -9.33 -9.12 3.03
C LYS A 317 -10.10 -9.21 4.33
N ILE A 318 -9.37 -9.25 5.45
CA ILE A 318 -9.98 -9.30 6.77
C ILE A 318 -10.57 -7.92 7.04
N PRO A 319 -11.87 -7.83 7.31
CA PRO A 319 -12.50 -6.56 7.60
C PRO A 319 -11.92 -5.91 8.87
N ALA A 320 -11.57 -4.63 8.80
CA ALA A 320 -11.04 -3.87 9.93
C ALA A 320 -11.99 -2.73 10.33
N SER A 321 -11.94 -2.33 11.59
CA SER A 321 -12.67 -1.18 12.13
C SER A 321 -11.69 -0.12 12.62
N GLY A 322 -11.87 1.13 12.19
CA GLY A 322 -11.20 2.27 12.81
C GLY A 322 -11.86 2.59 14.15
N LEU A 323 -11.18 3.35 15.01
CA LEU A 323 -11.82 4.07 16.11
C LEU A 323 -11.82 5.55 15.72
N TYR A 324 -12.99 6.19 15.75
CA TYR A 324 -13.13 7.62 15.52
C TYR A 324 -13.98 8.25 16.62
N SER A 325 -14.16 9.56 16.52
CA SER A 325 -14.91 10.36 17.48
C SER A 325 -15.79 11.33 16.70
N ASP A 326 -17.10 11.19 16.85
CA ASP A 326 -18.06 12.25 16.55
C ASP A 326 -18.62 12.80 17.87
N ALA A 327 -19.25 13.98 17.84
CA ALA A 327 -19.72 14.64 19.07
C ALA A 327 -20.77 13.85 19.85
N TYR A 328 -21.43 12.89 19.23
CA TYR A 328 -22.51 12.13 19.85
C TYR A 328 -22.04 10.75 20.35
N ASN A 329 -20.89 10.28 19.87
CA ASN A 329 -20.30 9.01 20.25
C ASN A 329 -18.76 9.08 20.30
N PRO A 330 -18.18 9.61 21.40
CA PRO A 330 -16.74 9.60 21.61
C PRO A 330 -16.25 8.16 21.81
N GLY A 331 -15.84 7.52 20.71
CA GLY A 331 -15.44 6.10 20.69
C GLY A 331 -16.17 5.24 19.66
N ALA A 332 -17.09 5.79 18.87
CA ALA A 332 -17.62 5.11 17.69
C ALA A 332 -16.47 4.80 16.73
N GLY A 333 -16.14 3.52 16.59
CA GLY A 333 -15.47 3.07 15.38
C GLY A 333 -16.43 3.06 14.21
N ASN A 334 -16.09 2.36 13.12
CA ASN A 334 -17.17 1.85 12.27
C ASN A 334 -18.01 0.99 13.21
N VAL A 335 -19.11 1.52 13.72
CA VAL A 335 -20.09 0.82 14.52
C VAL A 335 -21.43 1.12 13.91
N ASP A 336 -22.27 0.13 13.74
CA ASP A 336 -23.61 0.32 13.24
C ASP A 336 -24.46 1.10 14.25
N SER A 337 -25.70 1.35 13.86
CA SER A 337 -26.72 1.95 14.74
C SER A 337 -26.98 1.19 16.04
N THR A 338 -26.47 -0.05 16.19
CA THR A 338 -26.57 -0.87 17.41
C THR A 338 -25.31 -0.83 18.27
N GLY A 339 -24.25 -0.17 17.81
CA GLY A 339 -22.95 -0.11 18.46
C GLY A 339 -22.06 -1.33 18.17
N ALA A 340 -22.50 -2.24 17.30
CA ALA A 340 -21.68 -3.36 16.83
C ALA A 340 -20.65 -2.84 15.84
N ARG A 341 -19.38 -3.26 15.95
CA ARG A 341 -18.35 -2.85 14.98
C ARG A 341 -18.79 -3.27 13.57
N GLU A 342 -18.63 -2.39 12.59
CA GLU A 342 -18.91 -2.51 11.16
C GLU A 342 -17.60 -2.61 10.40
N PRO A 343 -17.01 -3.81 10.31
CA PRO A 343 -15.72 -3.98 9.70
C PRO A 343 -15.79 -3.60 8.20
N ALA A 344 -14.92 -2.69 7.76
CA ALA A 344 -14.85 -2.28 6.36
C ALA A 344 -13.75 -3.03 5.62
N THR A 345 -14.09 -3.54 4.43
CA THR A 345 -13.12 -4.09 3.46
C THR A 345 -12.55 -3.00 2.53
N SER A 346 -13.15 -1.80 2.53
CA SER A 346 -12.80 -0.65 1.69
C SER A 346 -11.67 0.23 2.25
N GLY A 347 -10.96 -0.23 3.29
CA GLY A 347 -9.87 0.51 3.94
C GLY A 347 -10.31 1.29 5.18
N VAL A 348 -9.39 1.45 6.13
CA VAL A 348 -9.62 2.12 7.41
C VAL A 348 -8.54 3.16 7.62
N TYR A 349 -8.95 4.37 7.99
CA TYR A 349 -8.03 5.45 8.36
C TYR A 349 -7.74 5.42 9.86
N PHE A 350 -6.48 5.61 10.21
CA PHE A 350 -6.01 5.82 11.57
C PHE A 350 -4.95 6.93 11.53
N ALA A 351 -4.82 7.66 12.64
CA ALA A 351 -3.93 8.80 12.73
C ALA A 351 -2.73 8.42 13.56
N ASN A 352 -1.53 8.90 13.24
CA ASN A 352 -0.38 8.71 14.13
C ASN A 352 -0.49 9.61 15.38
N HIS A 353 -1.65 9.77 16.00
CA HIS A 353 -1.88 10.56 17.21
C HIS A 353 -3.15 10.10 17.92
N ARG A 354 -3.25 10.44 19.21
CA ARG A 354 -4.46 10.23 20.02
C ARG A 354 -5.02 11.58 20.44
N MET A 355 -6.24 11.88 20.02
CA MET A 355 -6.93 13.14 20.32
C MET A 355 -8.34 12.88 20.83
N TYR A 356 -8.86 13.81 21.63
CA TYR A 356 -10.14 13.67 22.30
C TYR A 356 -11.09 14.85 22.04
N PHE A 357 -10.93 15.49 20.88
CA PHE A 357 -11.97 16.34 20.31
C PHE A 357 -12.59 15.62 19.10
N ALA A 358 -13.84 15.94 18.82
CA ALA A 358 -14.63 15.26 17.81
C ALA A 358 -14.97 16.20 16.66
N LEU A 359 -15.28 15.63 15.50
CA LEU A 359 -16.05 16.38 14.51
C LEU A 359 -17.48 16.49 15.04
N ALA A 360 -17.88 17.72 15.35
CA ALA A 360 -19.03 17.99 16.20
C ALA A 360 -20.14 18.76 15.49
N HIS A 361 -19.81 19.43 14.40
CA HIS A 361 -20.76 20.20 13.63
C HIS A 361 -20.60 19.98 12.13
N MET A 362 -21.72 19.81 11.44
CA MET A 362 -21.83 19.87 9.99
C MET A 362 -23.08 20.68 9.63
N GLY A 363 -22.97 21.65 8.72
CA GLY A 363 -24.13 22.42 8.26
C GLY A 363 -23.89 23.12 6.94
N TRP A 364 -24.95 23.35 6.17
CA TRP A 364 -24.91 23.97 4.84
C TRP A 364 -24.84 25.50 4.86
N THR A 365 -24.99 26.11 6.03
CA THR A 365 -24.83 27.56 6.26
C THR A 365 -24.36 27.77 7.71
N THR A 366 -24.20 29.04 8.12
CA THR A 366 -23.98 29.43 9.52
C THR A 366 -25.27 29.45 10.35
N SER A 367 -26.40 29.06 9.75
CA SER A 367 -27.72 29.00 10.36
C SER A 367 -28.35 27.61 10.15
N GLY A 368 -29.37 27.29 10.96
CA GLY A 368 -30.07 26.01 10.85
C GLY A 368 -29.50 24.92 11.76
N SER A 369 -30.03 23.71 11.57
CA SER A 369 -29.73 22.56 12.43
C SER A 369 -28.44 21.87 12.03
N ASN A 370 -27.71 21.37 13.03
CA ASN A 370 -26.57 20.49 12.82
C ASN A 370 -27.02 19.22 12.08
N LEU A 371 -26.31 18.86 11.01
CA LEU A 371 -26.57 17.64 10.24
C LEU A 371 -26.06 16.40 10.97
N PHE A 372 -25.13 16.53 11.92
CA PHE A 372 -24.84 15.44 12.85
C PHE A 372 -26.06 15.14 13.72
N GLY A 373 -26.48 13.87 13.74
CA GLY A 373 -27.73 13.44 14.38
C GLY A 373 -28.97 13.51 13.48
N SER A 374 -28.85 13.99 12.23
CA SER A 374 -29.91 13.86 11.23
C SER A 374 -29.94 12.44 10.63
N SER A 375 -31.06 12.06 10.02
CA SER A 375 -31.18 10.77 9.33
C SER A 375 -30.29 10.74 8.10
N LEU A 376 -29.46 9.70 8.00
CA LEU A 376 -28.70 9.38 6.80
C LEU A 376 -29.59 8.68 5.75
N PRO A 377 -29.35 8.85 4.44
CA PRO A 377 -28.32 9.70 3.83
C PRO A 377 -28.73 11.18 3.73
N TYR A 378 -27.75 12.09 3.68
CA TYR A 378 -27.97 13.51 3.39
C TYR A 378 -26.91 14.07 2.44
N SER A 379 -27.21 15.20 1.79
CA SER A 379 -26.25 15.83 0.88
C SER A 379 -25.03 16.40 1.61
N ILE A 380 -23.84 16.14 1.08
CA ILE A 380 -22.60 16.73 1.62
C ILE A 380 -22.52 18.21 1.26
N LEU A 381 -22.92 18.57 0.04
CA LEU A 381 -22.89 19.95 -0.48
C LEU A 381 -24.29 20.56 -0.47
N PRO A 382 -24.44 21.87 -0.25
CA PRO A 382 -25.73 22.53 -0.31
C PRO A 382 -26.29 22.57 -1.74
N GLY A 383 -27.61 22.77 -1.84
CA GLY A 383 -28.31 22.97 -3.11
C GLY A 383 -27.99 24.28 -3.85
N THR A 384 -27.07 25.06 -3.31
CA THR A 384 -26.70 26.43 -3.70
C THR A 384 -25.16 26.55 -3.77
N LEU A 385 -24.65 27.73 -4.07
CA LEU A 385 -23.20 28.03 -3.98
C LEU A 385 -22.76 28.35 -2.54
N ASP A 386 -23.55 27.97 -1.54
CA ASP A 386 -23.19 28.14 -0.14
C ASP A 386 -22.10 27.15 0.29
N SER A 387 -21.52 27.36 1.48
CA SER A 387 -20.47 26.49 2.01
C SER A 387 -21.03 25.44 2.95
N THR A 388 -20.47 24.22 2.92
CA THR A 388 -20.65 23.27 4.02
C THR A 388 -19.59 23.53 5.09
N TYR A 389 -20.02 23.76 6.33
CA TYR A 389 -19.19 24.06 7.49
C TYR A 389 -18.99 22.82 8.35
N PHE A 390 -17.75 22.58 8.74
CA PHE A 390 -17.31 21.49 9.61
C PHE A 390 -16.64 22.08 10.85
N GLY A 391 -17.18 21.78 12.03
CA GLY A 391 -16.68 22.29 13.30
C GLY A 391 -16.14 21.16 14.15
N ALA A 392 -14.90 21.31 14.61
CA ALA A 392 -14.27 20.37 15.52
C ALA A 392 -13.93 21.06 16.85
N TYR A 393 -14.49 20.53 17.93
CA TYR A 393 -14.27 21.02 19.29
C TYR A 393 -14.39 19.86 20.29
N SER A 394 -13.79 20.03 21.46
CA SER A 394 -13.85 19.04 22.54
C SER A 394 -15.15 19.18 23.33
N VAL A 395 -15.47 18.14 24.11
CA VAL A 395 -16.70 18.08 24.93
C VAL A 395 -16.71 19.17 26.01
N ASP A 396 -15.54 19.62 26.46
CA ASP A 396 -15.36 20.72 27.41
C ASP A 396 -15.24 22.10 26.74
N GLY A 397 -15.36 22.18 25.41
CA GLY A 397 -15.36 23.42 24.64
C GLY A 397 -13.98 24.05 24.40
N SER A 398 -12.87 23.32 24.66
CA SER A 398 -11.50 23.77 24.41
C SER A 398 -10.76 22.86 23.41
N PRO A 399 -10.59 23.26 22.13
CA PRO A 399 -10.10 22.35 21.10
C PRO A 399 -8.58 22.20 21.22
N TYR A 400 -8.15 21.18 21.96
CA TYR A 400 -6.74 20.88 22.10
C TYR A 400 -6.25 19.99 20.96
N GLY A 401 -5.46 20.61 20.08
CA GLY A 401 -4.53 19.99 19.12
C GLY A 401 -5.03 19.92 17.67
N LYS A 402 -4.51 18.95 16.90
CA LYS A 402 -4.52 19.00 15.43
C LYS A 402 -5.82 18.51 14.78
N PHE A 403 -6.61 19.44 14.25
CA PHE A 403 -7.66 19.12 13.27
C PHE A 403 -7.03 19.01 11.89
N THR A 404 -6.93 17.80 11.34
CA THR A 404 -6.12 17.49 10.14
C THR A 404 -6.83 16.66 9.09
N SER A 405 -8.02 16.14 9.39
CA SER A 405 -8.76 15.33 8.42
C SER A 405 -10.26 15.32 8.65
N ILE A 406 -11.02 15.08 7.59
CA ILE A 406 -12.41 14.66 7.62
C ILE A 406 -12.55 13.50 6.62
N VAL A 407 -13.13 12.40 7.07
CA VAL A 407 -13.44 11.23 6.26
C VAL A 407 -14.94 11.18 5.97
N PHE A 408 -15.27 10.96 4.71
CA PHE A 408 -16.62 10.87 4.17
C PHE A 408 -16.89 9.46 3.65
N ASN A 409 -18.15 9.02 3.69
CA ASN A 409 -18.57 7.83 2.99
C ASN A 409 -19.62 8.24 1.95
N VAL A 410 -19.23 8.30 0.69
CA VAL A 410 -20.07 8.83 -0.40
C VAL A 410 -20.85 7.68 -1.04
N THR A 411 -22.16 7.63 -0.87
CA THR A 411 -23.01 6.59 -1.47
C THR A 411 -23.59 6.99 -2.82
N GLN A 412 -23.65 8.30 -3.10
CA GLN A 412 -24.01 8.83 -4.41
C GLN A 412 -22.94 9.82 -4.84
N ALA A 413 -22.34 9.59 -6.01
CA ALA A 413 -21.41 10.52 -6.62
C ALA A 413 -22.14 11.80 -7.06
N GLY A 414 -21.51 12.94 -6.82
CA GLY A 414 -21.93 14.20 -7.41
C GLY A 414 -21.59 14.25 -8.90
N ALA A 415 -22.41 14.96 -9.67
CA ALA A 415 -22.23 15.13 -11.11
C ALA A 415 -22.24 16.61 -11.50
N GLY A 416 -21.46 16.97 -12.52
CA GLY A 416 -21.37 18.33 -13.06
C GLY A 416 -19.95 18.90 -13.06
N GLY A 417 -19.82 20.13 -13.56
CA GLY A 417 -18.55 20.84 -13.74
C GLY A 417 -18.05 21.58 -12.49
N TYR A 418 -18.35 21.12 -11.28
CA TYR A 418 -17.91 21.78 -10.05
C TYR A 418 -16.51 21.30 -9.61
N SER A 419 -15.83 22.18 -8.89
CA SER A 419 -14.65 21.91 -8.07
C SER A 419 -14.88 22.42 -6.64
N LEU A 420 -14.01 22.06 -5.70
CA LEU A 420 -14.18 22.37 -4.29
C LEU A 420 -13.07 23.30 -3.80
N ASN A 421 -13.47 24.38 -3.14
CA ASN A 421 -12.55 25.28 -2.44
C ASN A 421 -12.64 25.01 -0.94
N TRP A 422 -11.51 24.62 -0.34
CA TRP A 422 -11.40 24.37 1.10
C TRP A 422 -10.80 25.58 1.80
N GLU A 423 -11.43 25.99 2.89
CA GLU A 423 -11.00 27.13 3.70
C GLU A 423 -11.06 26.79 5.18
N TYR A 424 -10.21 27.42 5.98
CA TYR A 424 -10.24 27.34 7.43
C TYR A 424 -10.50 28.71 8.05
N LEU A 425 -11.19 28.74 9.19
CA LEU A 425 -11.43 29.96 9.94
C LEU A 425 -10.26 30.22 10.89
N ASP A 426 -9.56 31.33 10.68
CA ASP A 426 -8.52 31.82 11.58
C ASP A 426 -9.07 32.97 12.42
N GLY A 427 -9.59 32.64 13.60
CA GLY A 427 -10.24 33.57 14.51
C GLY A 427 -11.58 34.06 13.96
N SER A 428 -11.54 35.08 13.09
CA SER A 428 -12.73 35.66 12.45
C SER A 428 -12.64 35.71 10.93
N THR A 429 -11.53 35.27 10.33
CA THR A 429 -11.28 35.41 8.89
C THR A 429 -11.11 34.04 8.25
N TRP A 430 -11.85 33.77 7.16
CA TRP A 430 -11.66 32.58 6.35
C TRP A 430 -10.40 32.72 5.48
N LYS A 431 -9.58 31.68 5.47
CA LYS A 431 -8.34 31.59 4.69
C LYS A 431 -8.33 30.30 3.89
N SER A 432 -7.68 30.32 2.72
CA SER A 432 -7.50 29.11 1.91
C SER A 432 -6.77 28.02 2.70
N LEU A 433 -7.26 26.80 2.63
CA LEU A 433 -6.64 25.64 3.26
C LEU A 433 -5.84 24.84 2.24
N SER A 434 -4.56 24.61 2.53
CA SER A 434 -3.71 23.77 1.68
C SER A 434 -4.02 22.30 1.93
N MET A 435 -4.60 21.63 0.93
CA MET A 435 -5.01 20.24 1.03
C MET A 435 -3.84 19.31 0.68
N ASN A 436 -3.56 18.35 1.55
CA ASN A 436 -2.69 17.20 1.26
C ASN A 436 -3.45 16.15 0.45
N GLU A 437 -4.75 16.01 0.72
CA GLU A 437 -5.68 15.18 -0.03
C GLU A 437 -7.04 15.89 -0.05
N SER A 438 -7.66 16.01 -1.23
CA SER A 438 -8.97 16.64 -1.38
C SER A 438 -9.93 15.65 -2.02
N PRO A 439 -11.10 15.40 -1.40
CA PRO A 439 -12.14 14.62 -2.05
C PRO A 439 -12.69 15.41 -3.24
N ASP A 440 -13.09 14.73 -4.30
CA ASP A 440 -13.81 15.35 -5.42
C ASP A 440 -15.34 15.20 -5.28
N PHE A 441 -15.77 14.26 -4.44
CA PHE A 441 -17.14 13.78 -4.31
C PHE A 441 -17.79 13.37 -5.65
N LYS A 442 -17.00 13.05 -6.68
CA LYS A 442 -17.47 12.57 -8.00
C LYS A 442 -17.39 11.05 -8.15
N THR A 443 -16.88 10.38 -7.12
CA THR A 443 -16.84 8.92 -7.03
C THR A 443 -17.47 8.46 -5.72
N THR A 444 -18.08 7.28 -5.74
CA THR A 444 -18.62 6.64 -4.52
C THR A 444 -17.50 5.99 -3.72
N GLY A 445 -17.74 5.79 -2.42
CA GLY A 445 -16.84 5.13 -1.49
C GLY A 445 -16.28 6.08 -0.44
N VAL A 446 -15.26 5.60 0.28
CA VAL A 446 -14.63 6.39 1.33
C VAL A 446 -13.71 7.43 0.70
N GLN A 447 -13.98 8.71 0.95
CA GLN A 447 -13.12 9.81 0.52
C GLN A 447 -12.60 10.58 1.74
N ILE A 448 -11.42 11.19 1.63
CA ILE A 448 -10.79 11.93 2.72
C ILE A 448 -10.38 13.34 2.27
N ALA A 449 -10.70 14.31 3.12
CA ALA A 449 -10.09 15.63 3.11
C ALA A 449 -9.00 15.65 4.18
N ALA A 450 -7.74 15.87 3.80
CA ALA A 450 -6.61 15.92 4.71
C ALA A 450 -5.73 17.13 4.46
N TRP A 451 -5.16 17.70 5.52
CA TRP A 451 -4.33 18.90 5.46
C TRP A 451 -3.36 18.96 6.63
N ASP A 452 -2.33 19.78 6.50
CA ASP A 452 -1.49 20.19 7.63
C ASP A 452 -2.12 21.40 8.32
N MET A 453 -2.40 21.26 9.62
CA MET A 453 -2.93 22.35 10.43
C MET A 453 -1.95 23.55 10.42
N PRO A 454 -2.35 24.73 9.95
CA PRO A 454 -1.49 25.91 9.99
C PRO A 454 -1.07 26.26 11.42
N SER A 455 0.19 26.64 11.60
CA SER A 455 0.76 26.97 12.92
C SER A 455 0.08 28.16 13.59
N THR A 456 -0.52 29.06 12.80
CA THR A 456 -1.23 30.24 13.28
C THR A 456 -2.74 30.04 13.44
N TRP A 457 -3.28 28.84 13.20
CA TRP A 457 -4.72 28.61 13.23
C TRP A 457 -5.28 28.89 14.63
N SER A 458 -6.05 29.97 14.75
CA SER A 458 -6.76 30.36 15.96
C SER A 458 -8.23 29.93 15.91
N VAL A 459 -8.76 29.56 17.07
CA VAL A 459 -10.16 29.14 17.25
C VAL A 459 -11.11 30.32 17.07
N GLY A 460 -12.35 30.06 16.66
CA GLY A 460 -13.35 31.11 16.51
C GLY A 460 -14.75 30.62 16.15
N ALA A 461 -15.63 31.56 15.82
CA ALA A 461 -16.99 31.30 15.32
C ALA A 461 -17.13 31.75 13.86
N PRO A 462 -17.68 30.90 12.98
CA PRO A 462 -18.13 31.31 11.64
C PRO A 462 -19.21 32.40 11.65
N GLY A 463 -19.83 32.66 12.81
CA GLY A 463 -20.99 33.52 12.99
C GLY A 463 -22.30 32.73 13.07
N GLY A 464 -23.43 33.44 13.24
CA GLY A 464 -24.75 32.83 13.33
C GLY A 464 -24.98 32.07 14.63
N SER A 465 -25.50 30.84 14.54
CA SER A 465 -25.76 29.95 15.68
C SER A 465 -24.59 29.01 16.01
N LEU A 466 -23.46 29.16 15.33
CA LEU A 466 -22.30 28.29 15.48
C LEU A 466 -21.38 28.71 16.63
N THR A 467 -20.80 27.74 17.34
CA THR A 467 -19.98 27.97 18.55
C THR A 467 -18.67 28.71 18.28
N THR A 468 -18.21 29.50 19.26
CA THR A 468 -16.99 30.33 19.23
C THR A 468 -15.70 29.59 19.55
N SER A 469 -15.77 28.35 20.03
CA SER A 469 -14.63 27.67 20.63
C SER A 469 -14.17 26.44 19.84
N GLY A 470 -14.25 26.47 18.50
CA GLY A 470 -13.86 25.35 17.65
C GLY A 470 -12.85 25.70 16.58
N TYR A 471 -12.20 24.67 16.04
CA TYR A 471 -11.57 24.75 14.72
C TYR A 471 -12.62 24.51 13.66
N TRP A 472 -12.64 25.39 12.65
CA TRP A 472 -13.65 25.34 11.60
C TRP A 472 -13.02 25.27 10.23
N VAL A 473 -13.49 24.33 9.45
CA VAL A 473 -13.21 24.20 8.01
C VAL A 473 -14.52 24.36 7.27
N ARG A 474 -14.48 24.94 6.08
CA ARG A 474 -15.61 24.91 5.15
C ARG A 474 -15.17 24.48 3.77
N VAL A 475 -16.11 23.93 3.03
CA VAL A 475 -15.95 23.62 1.61
C VAL A 475 -17.01 24.37 0.82
N THR A 476 -16.59 25.05 -0.24
CA THR A 476 -17.47 25.82 -1.12
C THR A 476 -17.36 25.27 -2.55
N PRO A 477 -18.45 24.84 -3.18
CA PRO A 477 -18.42 24.40 -4.57
C PRO A 477 -18.32 25.61 -5.51
N THR A 478 -17.56 25.49 -6.59
CA THR A 478 -17.42 26.56 -7.61
C THR A 478 -18.64 26.67 -8.54
N ALA A 479 -19.44 25.61 -8.62
CA ALA A 479 -20.69 25.55 -9.37
C ALA A 479 -21.68 24.63 -8.62
N VAL A 480 -22.99 24.84 -8.81
CA VAL A 480 -23.99 23.95 -8.20
C VAL A 480 -23.92 22.58 -8.88
N PRO A 481 -23.74 21.48 -8.15
CA PRO A 481 -23.77 20.14 -8.72
C PRO A 481 -25.14 19.85 -9.38
N SER A 482 -25.11 19.20 -10.55
CA SER A 482 -26.32 18.70 -11.22
C SER A 482 -26.90 17.46 -10.52
N THR A 483 -26.04 16.73 -9.81
CA THR A 483 -26.41 15.67 -8.87
C THR A 483 -25.58 15.88 -7.62
N PHE A 484 -26.22 15.81 -6.46
CA PHE A 484 -25.55 16.10 -5.19
C PHE A 484 -24.88 14.86 -4.62
N PRO A 485 -23.65 14.98 -4.09
CA PRO A 485 -23.01 13.87 -3.42
C PRO A 485 -23.70 13.59 -2.08
N LEU A 486 -24.09 12.34 -1.86
CA LEU A 486 -24.77 11.92 -0.63
C LEU A 486 -23.80 11.24 0.33
N GLN A 487 -23.84 11.68 1.58
CA GLN A 487 -23.24 10.99 2.71
C GLN A 487 -24.06 9.72 3.00
N GLY A 488 -23.37 8.60 3.13
CA GLY A 488 -23.92 7.26 3.22
C GLY A 488 -24.35 6.81 4.60
N ASP A 489 -24.01 5.57 4.94
CA ASP A 489 -24.43 4.84 6.15
C ASP A 489 -23.86 5.35 7.49
N ARG A 490 -22.95 6.33 7.45
CA ARG A 490 -22.29 6.91 8.63
C ARG A 490 -22.14 8.40 8.49
N HIS A 491 -22.03 9.12 9.60
CA HIS A 491 -21.70 10.54 9.55
C HIS A 491 -20.20 10.75 9.22
N PRO A 492 -19.81 11.91 8.67
CA PRO A 492 -18.41 12.25 8.49
C PRO A 492 -17.66 12.28 9.83
N TYR A 493 -16.39 11.92 9.84
CA TYR A 493 -15.62 11.88 11.08
C TYR A 493 -14.19 12.36 10.90
N THR A 494 -13.53 12.73 11.99
CA THR A 494 -12.10 13.02 12.02
C THR A 494 -11.35 11.82 12.59
N VAL A 495 -10.16 11.55 12.05
CA VAL A 495 -9.33 10.43 12.47
C VAL A 495 -8.53 10.83 13.72
N VAL A 496 -8.81 10.21 14.86
CA VAL A 496 -8.24 10.64 16.16
C VAL A 496 -7.53 9.53 16.95
N TRP A 497 -7.49 8.31 16.41
CA TRP A 497 -6.86 7.17 17.07
C TRP A 497 -5.74 6.55 16.25
N PRO A 498 -4.67 6.04 16.92
CA PRO A 498 -3.51 5.43 16.28
C PRO A 498 -3.58 3.92 16.15
N HIS A 499 -4.78 3.35 16.22
CA HIS A 499 -4.96 1.92 16.04
C HIS A 499 -6.31 1.61 15.42
N THR A 500 -6.35 0.47 14.73
CA THR A 500 -7.55 -0.17 14.23
C THR A 500 -7.81 -1.43 15.02
N LYS A 501 -9.00 -1.99 14.89
CA LYS A 501 -9.40 -3.23 15.53
C LYS A 501 -9.99 -4.19 14.51
N VAL A 502 -9.64 -5.45 14.66
CA VAL A 502 -10.20 -6.56 13.89
C VAL A 502 -10.99 -7.43 14.85
N LEU A 503 -12.15 -7.91 14.43
CA LEU A 503 -12.97 -8.80 15.26
C LEU A 503 -12.28 -10.15 15.40
N ALA A 504 -12.35 -10.74 16.60
CA ALA A 504 -11.73 -12.03 16.86
C ALA A 504 -12.32 -13.16 16.00
N SER A 505 -13.60 -13.08 15.63
CA SER A 505 -14.26 -14.03 14.70
C SER A 505 -13.67 -13.99 13.30
N GLU A 506 -13.08 -12.85 12.92
CA GLU A 506 -12.44 -12.65 11.61
C GLU A 506 -10.97 -13.09 11.64
N LEU A 507 -10.41 -13.29 12.83
CA LEU A 507 -9.06 -13.81 13.05
C LEU A 507 -9.17 -15.31 13.36
N GLY A 508 -8.99 -16.15 12.33
CA GLY A 508 -8.90 -17.59 12.49
C GLY A 508 -7.49 -18.10 12.82
N GLY A 509 -7.39 -19.42 13.00
CA GLY A 509 -6.12 -20.15 13.15
C GLY A 509 -5.57 -20.19 14.57
N ASP A 510 -4.57 -21.06 14.77
CA ASP A 510 -3.92 -21.31 16.08
C ASP A 510 -2.63 -20.51 16.28
N ILE A 511 -2.22 -19.75 15.26
CA ILE A 511 -1.00 -18.93 15.28
C ILE A 511 -1.32 -17.47 15.65
N PRO A 512 -0.47 -16.79 16.43
CA PRO A 512 -0.63 -15.36 16.69
C PRO A 512 -0.68 -14.55 15.39
N THR A 513 -1.65 -13.62 15.29
CA THR A 513 -1.83 -12.76 14.13
C THR A 513 -0.55 -11.97 13.81
N ARG A 514 0.00 -12.19 12.61
CA ARG A 514 1.12 -11.40 12.08
C ARG A 514 0.60 -10.14 11.41
N VAL A 515 1.35 -9.05 11.53
CA VAL A 515 1.07 -7.80 10.83
C VAL A 515 2.03 -7.70 9.64
N SER A 516 1.49 -7.61 8.44
CA SER A 516 2.21 -7.16 7.26
C SER A 516 1.65 -5.79 6.84
N LEU A 517 2.51 -4.92 6.33
CA LEU A 517 2.11 -3.56 5.99
C LEU A 517 2.82 -3.08 4.74
N ARG A 518 2.04 -2.58 3.79
CA ARG A 518 2.52 -1.85 2.61
C ARG A 518 2.32 -0.37 2.84
N VAL A 519 3.41 0.40 2.74
CA VAL A 519 3.35 1.87 2.83
C VAL A 519 3.42 2.47 1.44
N THR A 520 2.50 3.37 1.12
CA THR A 520 2.54 4.15 -0.11
C THR A 520 2.47 5.63 0.26
N GLY A 521 3.46 6.41 -0.18
CA GLY A 521 3.45 7.86 -0.02
C GLY A 521 2.61 8.49 -1.13
N TYR A 522 1.60 9.28 -0.76
CA TYR A 522 0.69 9.93 -1.72
C TYR A 522 1.24 11.22 -2.35
N ASN A 523 2.45 11.64 -1.99
CA ASN A 523 3.12 12.79 -2.58
C ASN A 523 4.61 12.49 -2.77
N THR A 524 5.16 12.85 -3.94
CA THR A 524 6.56 12.63 -4.32
C THR A 524 7.59 13.25 -3.36
N ALA A 525 7.19 14.20 -2.52
CA ALA A 525 8.05 14.74 -1.45
C ALA A 525 8.08 13.88 -0.16
N VAL A 526 7.07 13.04 0.09
CA VAL A 526 6.81 12.41 1.41
C VAL A 526 7.60 11.11 1.62
N THR A 527 8.06 10.45 0.56
CA THR A 527 8.95 9.28 0.67
C THR A 527 10.27 9.63 1.37
N SER A 528 10.65 10.91 1.40
CA SER A 528 11.83 11.41 2.13
C SER A 528 11.60 11.64 3.64
N LEU A 529 10.35 11.64 4.13
CA LEU A 529 10.00 12.07 5.50
C LEU A 529 9.73 10.91 6.47
N MET A 530 9.29 9.74 6.00
CA MET A 530 9.03 8.60 6.87
C MET A 530 10.31 7.80 7.13
N ARG A 531 11.02 8.12 8.21
CA ARG A 531 12.28 7.44 8.58
C ARG A 531 12.07 6.04 9.19
N ARG A 532 10.97 5.81 9.89
CA ARG A 532 10.64 4.53 10.54
C ARG A 532 9.14 4.43 10.81
N LEU A 533 8.56 3.27 10.52
CA LEU A 533 7.21 2.89 10.93
C LEU A 533 7.30 1.68 11.87
N VAL A 534 6.54 1.71 12.96
CA VAL A 534 6.45 0.62 13.93
C VAL A 534 4.99 0.27 14.12
N VAL A 535 4.63 -0.98 13.85
CA VAL A 535 3.27 -1.49 14.03
C VAL A 535 3.32 -2.78 14.83
N GLY A 536 2.31 -3.01 15.64
CA GLY A 536 2.16 -4.25 16.39
C GLY A 536 0.68 -4.61 16.53
N ALA A 537 0.41 -5.91 16.58
CA ALA A 537 -0.90 -6.43 16.94
C ALA A 537 -0.94 -6.72 18.45
N ARG A 538 -2.13 -6.56 19.05
CA ARG A 538 -2.43 -7.00 20.41
C ARG A 538 -3.77 -7.71 20.44
N SER A 539 -3.91 -8.66 21.36
CA SER A 539 -5.23 -9.23 21.69
C SER A 539 -5.94 -8.35 22.73
N ASP A 540 -7.26 -8.20 22.59
CA ASP A 540 -8.13 -7.58 23.59
C ASP A 540 -8.26 -8.45 24.87
N SER A 541 -7.76 -9.70 24.88
CA SER A 541 -7.75 -10.57 26.07
C SER A 541 -6.88 -10.04 27.22
N ARG A 542 -5.98 -9.08 26.97
CA ARG A 542 -5.27 -8.34 28.02
C ARG A 542 -6.19 -7.39 28.79
N GLY A 543 -7.40 -7.14 28.29
CA GLY A 543 -8.39 -6.23 28.84
C GLY A 543 -8.70 -5.08 27.89
N SER A 544 -9.96 -4.64 27.91
CA SER A 544 -10.50 -3.59 27.03
C SER A 544 -10.00 -2.19 27.35
N ASP A 545 -9.48 -1.98 28.57
CA ASP A 545 -9.08 -0.66 29.10
C ASP A 545 -7.58 -0.38 28.89
N PHE A 546 -6.84 -1.29 28.27
CA PHE A 546 -5.47 -1.00 27.87
C PHE A 546 -5.42 0.07 26.76
N ILE A 547 -4.63 1.11 26.97
CA ILE A 547 -4.34 2.14 25.97
C ILE A 547 -2.83 2.23 25.74
N ALA A 548 -2.41 2.25 24.48
CA ALA A 548 -0.99 2.33 24.12
C ALA A 548 -0.43 3.78 24.15
N HIS A 549 -1.30 4.78 24.14
CA HIS A 549 -0.94 6.19 24.04
C HIS A 549 -1.40 6.93 25.29
N LEU A 550 -0.44 7.25 26.16
CA LEU A 550 -0.64 8.09 27.33
C LEU A 550 -0.29 9.54 26.97
N ASN A 551 -1.22 10.45 27.18
CA ASN A 551 -1.08 11.85 26.77
C ASN A 551 -0.73 12.70 27.98
N PHE A 552 0.25 13.62 27.91
CA PHE A 552 0.55 14.56 29.00
C PHE A 552 -0.50 15.67 29.15
N SER A 553 -1.77 15.37 28.87
CA SER A 553 -2.89 16.27 29.00
C SER A 553 -3.46 16.22 30.42
N ASP A 554 -3.62 17.39 31.03
CA ASP A 554 -4.39 17.60 32.25
C ASP A 554 -5.90 17.67 32.01
N ASP A 555 -6.35 17.71 30.76
CA ASP A 555 -7.75 17.46 30.41
C ASP A 555 -8.06 15.96 30.51
N THR A 556 -9.02 15.64 31.38
CA THR A 556 -9.59 14.32 31.62
C THR A 556 -10.26 13.68 30.41
N SER A 557 -10.50 14.42 29.33
CA SER A 557 -10.97 13.83 28.08
C SER A 557 -9.83 13.04 27.41
N HIS A 558 -8.61 13.56 27.37
CA HIS A 558 -7.50 12.98 26.61
C HIS A 558 -6.94 11.66 27.15
N ASN A 559 -7.19 11.36 28.42
CA ASN A 559 -6.85 10.09 29.05
C ASN A 559 -8.09 9.51 29.73
N PRO A 560 -8.26 8.17 29.77
CA PRO A 560 -9.34 7.58 30.55
C PRO A 560 -9.21 7.96 32.02
N SER A 561 -10.32 7.99 32.75
CA SER A 561 -10.36 8.43 34.16
C SER A 561 -9.46 7.65 35.12
N PHE A 562 -9.06 6.42 34.76
CA PHE A 562 -8.12 5.60 35.54
C PHE A 562 -6.64 5.89 35.25
N VAL A 563 -6.34 6.81 34.33
CA VAL A 563 -4.99 7.31 34.03
C VAL A 563 -4.93 8.78 34.43
N THR A 564 -4.10 9.08 35.41
CA THR A 564 -3.86 10.47 35.85
C THR A 564 -2.43 10.88 35.53
N ILE A 565 -2.23 12.17 35.25
CA ILE A 565 -0.90 12.78 35.10
C ILE A 565 -0.62 13.68 36.29
N THR A 566 0.58 13.55 36.83
CA THR A 566 1.12 14.54 37.76
C THR A 566 2.28 15.27 37.09
N ALA A 567 2.08 16.56 36.88
CA ALA A 567 3.05 17.48 36.30
C ALA A 567 3.97 18.01 37.42
N ASN A 568 5.02 17.26 37.78
CA ASN A 568 5.87 17.65 38.90
C ASN A 568 6.89 18.72 38.50
N GLY A 569 6.77 19.92 39.07
CA GLY A 569 7.69 21.04 38.88
C GLY A 569 7.47 21.92 37.64
N SER A 570 6.62 21.52 36.69
CA SER A 570 6.26 22.34 35.52
C SER A 570 4.78 22.17 35.18
N SER A 571 4.26 22.99 34.25
CA SER A 571 2.86 22.96 33.83
C SER A 571 2.66 22.20 32.50
N VAL A 572 1.45 21.68 32.34
CA VAL A 572 0.93 21.28 31.04
C VAL A 572 0.44 22.54 30.33
N GLN A 573 0.85 22.73 29.08
CA GLN A 573 0.46 23.87 28.25
C GLN A 573 -0.10 23.43 26.89
N SER A 574 -0.89 24.32 26.29
CA SER A 574 -1.43 24.12 24.95
C SER A 574 -0.35 24.34 23.89
N SER A 575 -0.35 23.52 22.85
CA SER A 575 0.56 23.66 21.71
C SER A 575 -0.12 23.17 20.43
N ASN A 576 -0.22 24.07 19.44
CA ASN A 576 -0.76 23.75 18.11
C ASN A 576 0.25 22.97 17.25
N SER A 577 1.55 23.01 17.59
CA SER A 577 2.57 22.22 16.89
C SER A 577 2.53 20.75 17.29
N ASN A 578 1.99 20.44 18.47
CA ASN A 578 1.97 19.10 19.02
C ASN A 578 0.70 18.33 18.64
N HIS A 579 0.89 17.07 18.22
CA HIS A 579 -0.18 16.20 17.74
C HIS A 579 -1.25 15.86 18.79
N THR A 580 -1.01 16.16 20.07
CA THR A 580 -1.94 15.92 21.18
C THR A 580 -2.58 17.19 21.70
N GLY A 581 -2.17 18.38 21.23
CA GLY A 581 -2.69 19.68 21.67
C GLY A 581 -2.26 20.15 23.05
N ARG A 582 -2.04 19.22 23.98
CA ARG A 582 -1.49 19.47 25.32
C ARG A 582 -0.10 18.83 25.42
N THR A 583 0.83 19.55 26.03
CA THR A 583 2.18 19.06 26.27
C THR A 583 2.74 19.51 27.61
N TYR A 584 3.50 18.61 28.22
CA TYR A 584 4.30 18.94 29.38
C TYR A 584 5.54 19.74 28.96
N TRP A 585 5.68 20.95 29.48
CA TRP A 585 6.83 21.80 29.19
C TRP A 585 7.98 21.48 30.13
N VAL A 586 9.18 21.25 29.59
CA VAL A 586 10.39 20.99 30.38
C VAL A 586 11.35 22.16 30.18
N PRO A 587 11.34 23.18 31.06
CA PRO A 587 12.19 24.35 30.86
C PRO A 587 13.68 24.07 31.14
N ASN A 588 14.01 23.15 32.06
CA ASN A 588 15.38 22.82 32.53
C ASN A 588 15.48 21.33 32.95
N SER A 589 16.65 20.85 33.37
CA SER A 589 16.82 19.50 33.95
C SER A 589 16.17 19.37 35.33
N GLY A 590 15.62 18.18 35.67
CA GLY A 590 15.12 17.85 37.02
C GLY A 590 13.60 17.85 37.18
N TYR A 591 12.86 17.88 36.07
CA TYR A 591 11.41 17.73 36.06
C TYR A 591 11.04 16.28 35.81
N SER A 592 10.02 15.79 36.52
CA SER A 592 9.66 14.37 36.44
C SER A 592 8.16 14.17 36.38
N PRO A 593 7.53 14.34 35.22
CA PRO A 593 6.11 14.05 35.10
C PRO A 593 5.92 12.54 35.22
N TYR A 594 4.80 12.14 35.80
CA TYR A 594 4.47 10.72 35.89
C TYR A 594 3.01 10.45 35.61
N PHE A 595 2.76 9.25 35.06
CA PHE A 595 1.43 8.71 34.87
C PHE A 595 1.12 7.73 36.00
N THR A 596 -0.09 7.79 36.53
CA THR A 596 -0.62 6.78 37.45
C THR A 596 -1.75 6.04 36.78
N ILE A 597 -1.65 4.72 36.69
CA ILE A 597 -2.72 3.82 36.25
C ILE A 597 -3.30 3.16 37.50
N SER A 598 -4.59 3.35 37.75
CA SER A 598 -5.23 2.85 38.97
C SER A 598 -5.13 1.33 39.12
N ALA A 599 -4.93 0.88 40.35
CA ALA A 599 -4.83 -0.50 40.81
C ALA A 599 -5.86 -1.46 40.17
N SER A 600 -7.11 -1.02 40.03
CA SER A 600 -8.21 -1.81 39.44
C SER A 600 -7.95 -2.22 37.99
N TYR A 601 -7.18 -1.42 37.25
CA TYR A 601 -6.87 -1.63 35.83
C TYR A 601 -5.43 -2.08 35.58
N ALA A 602 -4.58 -2.02 36.61
CA ALA A 602 -3.15 -2.30 36.51
C ALA A 602 -2.84 -3.68 35.91
N LYS A 603 -3.69 -4.69 36.15
CA LYS A 603 -3.53 -6.03 35.57
C LYS A 603 -3.50 -6.05 34.04
N GLN A 604 -4.19 -5.10 33.40
CA GLN A 604 -4.26 -5.00 31.94
C GLN A 604 -2.99 -4.41 31.30
N TYR A 605 -2.13 -3.81 32.13
CA TYR A 605 -0.85 -3.20 31.75
C TYR A 605 0.35 -4.07 32.13
N LEU A 606 0.13 -5.33 32.55
CA LEU A 606 1.22 -6.28 32.76
C LEU A 606 1.76 -6.79 31.42
N GLY A 607 3.09 -6.78 31.27
CA GLY A 607 3.78 -7.31 30.10
C GLY A 607 5.06 -6.58 29.75
N ARG A 608 5.67 -7.00 28.64
CA ARG A 608 6.82 -6.32 28.03
C ARG A 608 6.33 -5.35 26.96
N TYR A 609 6.90 -4.16 26.94
CA TYR A 609 6.55 -3.07 26.04
C TYR A 609 7.81 -2.47 25.47
N ARG A 610 7.70 -1.87 24.29
CA ARG A 610 8.70 -0.93 23.78
C ARG A 610 8.15 0.47 23.95
N ALA A 611 8.83 1.28 24.75
CA ALA A 611 8.36 2.60 25.12
C ALA A 611 8.90 3.67 24.16
N TYR A 612 8.01 4.55 23.74
CA TYR A 612 8.33 5.69 22.90
C TYR A 612 7.85 6.98 23.55
N VAL A 613 8.67 8.01 23.50
CA VAL A 613 8.28 9.38 23.90
C VAL A 613 8.26 10.24 22.67
N ARG A 614 7.25 11.12 22.57
CA ARG A 614 7.25 12.20 21.59
C ARG A 614 7.65 13.49 22.25
N PHE A 615 8.46 14.27 21.57
CA PHE A 615 8.94 15.53 22.08
C PHE A 615 9.16 16.50 20.92
N THR A 616 9.21 17.78 21.26
CA THR A 616 9.62 18.86 20.38
C THR A 616 10.57 19.76 21.16
N THR A 617 11.68 20.15 20.56
CA THR A 617 12.59 21.14 21.14
C THR A 617 12.59 22.42 20.33
N SER A 618 12.86 23.54 20.98
CA SER A 618 13.08 24.83 20.33
C SER A 618 14.56 25.19 20.17
N GLY A 619 15.48 24.27 20.50
CA GLY A 619 16.91 24.54 20.59
C GLY A 619 17.78 23.39 20.08
N THR A 620 19.04 23.71 19.80
CA THR A 620 20.11 22.78 19.46
C THR A 620 20.65 22.15 20.74
N GLY A 621 20.72 20.82 20.82
CA GLY A 621 21.21 20.12 22.00
C GLY A 621 20.81 18.64 22.00
N ASN A 622 21.09 17.93 23.08
CA ASN A 622 20.64 16.55 23.24
C ASN A 622 19.35 16.49 24.08
N VAL A 623 18.39 15.68 23.66
CA VAL A 623 17.25 15.30 24.50
C VAL A 623 17.54 13.95 25.11
N SER A 624 17.47 13.89 26.44
CA SER A 624 17.48 12.64 27.19
C SER A 624 16.11 12.43 27.80
N ALA A 625 15.60 11.21 27.74
CA ALA A 625 14.48 10.80 28.59
C ALA A 625 14.85 9.51 29.30
N ASN A 626 14.49 9.45 30.58
CA ASN A 626 14.52 8.23 31.37
C ASN A 626 13.10 7.79 31.70
N LEU A 627 12.82 6.50 31.63
CA LEU A 627 11.55 5.93 32.08
C LEU A 627 11.80 4.89 33.17
N GLN A 628 11.11 5.05 34.29
CA GLN A 628 11.12 4.11 35.41
C GLN A 628 9.70 3.70 35.78
N VAL A 629 9.48 2.40 35.99
CA VAL A 629 8.17 1.84 36.33
C VAL A 629 8.14 1.39 37.80
N TYR A 630 7.08 1.82 38.49
CA TYR A 630 6.75 1.38 39.84
C TYR A 630 5.40 0.66 39.86
N ILE A 631 5.25 -0.28 40.79
CA ILE A 631 3.94 -0.79 41.22
C ILE A 631 3.81 -0.49 42.72
N GLY A 632 2.84 0.36 43.06
CA GLY A 632 2.76 0.98 44.38
C GLY A 632 4.02 1.81 44.67
N ARG A 633 4.89 1.30 45.54
CA ARG A 633 6.17 1.94 45.90
C ARG A 633 7.40 1.14 45.50
N VAL A 634 7.21 0.03 44.79
CA VAL A 634 8.30 -0.88 44.41
C VAL A 634 8.68 -0.62 42.96
N ILE A 635 9.97 -0.43 42.70
CA ILE A 635 10.52 -0.36 41.34
C ILE A 635 10.42 -1.77 40.73
N VAL A 636 9.77 -1.88 39.58
CA VAL A 636 9.57 -3.17 38.88
C VAL A 636 10.32 -3.27 37.55
N SER A 637 10.86 -2.15 37.06
CA SER A 637 11.74 -2.13 35.88
C SER A 637 13.02 -1.35 36.17
N GLU A 638 14.14 -1.79 35.60
CA GLU A 638 15.32 -0.94 35.51
C GLU A 638 14.98 0.34 34.73
N ALA A 639 15.57 1.46 35.17
CA ALA A 639 15.38 2.74 34.53
C ALA A 639 16.01 2.71 33.13
N GLN A 640 15.20 2.85 32.08
CA GLN A 640 15.68 2.89 30.71
C GLN A 640 15.97 4.34 30.32
N SER A 641 17.19 4.61 29.85
CA SER A 641 17.63 5.97 29.47
C SER A 641 18.04 6.00 28.01
N LYS A 642 17.57 7.01 27.28
CA LYS A 642 17.98 7.24 25.90
C LYS A 642 18.26 8.71 25.67
N THR A 643 19.34 8.98 24.92
CA THR A 643 19.72 10.32 24.46
C THR A 643 19.75 10.36 22.94
N VAL A 644 19.18 11.41 22.37
CA VAL A 644 19.25 11.71 20.92
C VAL A 644 19.61 13.17 20.72
N ASP A 645 20.24 13.46 19.58
CA ASP A 645 20.39 14.83 19.11
C ASP A 645 19.00 15.40 18.80
N ALA A 646 18.71 16.58 19.34
CA ALA A 646 17.44 17.28 19.19
C ALA A 646 17.22 17.81 17.77
N SER A 647 18.26 17.85 16.93
CA SER A 647 18.15 18.29 15.53
C SER A 647 17.33 17.29 14.69
N GLY A 648 16.02 17.52 14.62
CA GLY A 648 15.09 16.81 13.73
C GLY A 648 14.45 15.55 14.30
N ALA A 649 14.73 15.17 15.55
CA ALA A 649 14.02 14.08 16.22
C ALA A 649 12.72 14.58 16.86
N GLN A 650 11.59 13.94 16.53
CA GLN A 650 10.26 14.21 17.13
C GLN A 650 9.81 13.10 18.10
N TRP A 651 10.65 12.07 18.25
CA TRP A 651 10.38 10.93 19.12
C TRP A 651 11.67 10.24 19.56
N LEU A 652 11.58 9.52 20.67
CA LEU A 652 12.65 8.80 21.32
C LEU A 652 12.22 7.35 21.57
N ASP A 653 13.02 6.40 21.09
CA ASP A 653 12.91 4.98 21.45
C ASP A 653 13.61 4.76 22.79
N ILE A 654 12.85 4.77 23.88
CA ILE A 654 13.42 4.61 25.23
C ILE A 654 13.95 3.19 25.41
N GLY A 655 13.39 2.23 24.68
CA GLY A 655 13.77 0.83 24.72
C GLY A 655 12.68 -0.06 25.27
N GLU A 656 13.07 -1.25 25.70
CA GLU A 656 12.14 -2.24 26.23
C GLU A 656 11.95 -2.03 27.74
N ILE A 657 10.69 -2.07 28.19
CA ILE A 657 10.33 -2.08 29.60
C ILE A 657 9.50 -3.33 29.91
N GLU A 658 9.64 -3.85 31.12
CA GLU A 658 8.78 -4.92 31.64
C GLU A 658 7.99 -4.40 32.82
N ILE A 659 6.66 -4.54 32.75
CA ILE A 659 5.74 -4.32 33.86
C ILE A 659 5.33 -5.70 34.35
N SER A 660 6.05 -6.20 35.35
CA SER A 660 5.82 -7.51 35.96
C SER A 660 5.32 -7.33 37.39
N ARG A 661 4.67 -8.37 37.94
CA ARG A 661 4.27 -8.34 39.34
C ARG A 661 5.53 -8.33 40.22
N PRO A 662 5.58 -7.56 41.31
CA PRO A 662 6.68 -7.63 42.26
C PRO A 662 6.83 -9.07 42.75
N SER A 663 8.08 -9.55 42.83
CA SER A 663 8.40 -10.92 43.27
C SER A 663 8.16 -11.15 44.76
N SER A 664 7.84 -10.11 45.54
CA SER A 664 7.59 -10.22 46.98
C SER A 664 6.12 -10.52 47.28
N SER A 665 5.91 -11.51 48.15
CA SER A 665 4.65 -12.13 48.59
C SER A 665 3.71 -11.23 49.41
N VAL A 666 3.65 -9.93 49.13
CA VAL A 666 2.69 -9.05 49.82
C VAL A 666 1.29 -9.40 49.32
N VAL A 667 0.52 -10.08 50.18
CA VAL A 667 -0.86 -10.58 50.00
C VAL A 667 -1.90 -9.43 49.89
N GLY A 668 -1.49 -8.27 49.37
CA GLY A 668 -2.37 -7.14 49.05
C GLY A 668 -2.67 -7.10 47.56
N GLY A 669 -3.82 -6.54 47.18
CA GLY A 669 -4.17 -6.32 45.77
C GLY A 669 -3.08 -5.57 44.99
N MET A 670 -3.11 -5.67 43.67
CA MET A 670 -2.16 -4.97 42.79
C MET A 670 -2.20 -3.47 43.08
N GLY A 671 -1.06 -2.85 43.39
CA GLY A 671 -0.97 -1.40 43.57
C GLY A 671 -1.10 -0.66 42.22
N ASP A 672 -1.20 0.67 42.29
CA ASP A 672 -1.17 1.51 41.09
C ASP A 672 0.14 1.30 40.33
N ILE A 673 0.08 1.32 38.99
CA ILE A 673 1.30 1.41 38.17
C ILE A 673 1.65 2.89 38.03
N ILE A 674 2.89 3.25 38.38
CA ILE A 674 3.40 4.62 38.22
C ILE A 674 4.53 4.60 37.21
N LEU A 675 4.38 5.38 36.13
CA LEU A 675 5.37 5.53 35.07
C LEU A 675 6.03 6.90 35.25
N VAL A 676 7.24 6.94 35.79
CA VAL A 676 7.96 8.20 36.03
C VAL A 676 8.92 8.46 34.89
N MET A 677 8.81 9.64 34.30
CA MET A 677 9.71 10.12 33.26
C MET A 677 10.67 11.14 33.86
N TYR A 678 11.96 11.10 33.53
CA TYR A 678 12.96 12.09 33.93
C TYR A 678 13.68 12.71 32.74
#